data_AF-A0A7J3EPF3-F1
#
_entry.id   AF-A0A7J3EPF3-F1
#
_cell.length_a   1.000
_cell.length_b   1.000
_cell.length_c   1.000
_cell.angle_alpha   90.00
_cell.angle_beta   90.00
_cell.angle_gamma   90.00
#
_symmetry.space_group_name_H-M   'P 1'
#
loop_
_entity.id
_entity.type
_entity.pdbx_description
1 polymer ?
#
loop_
_entity_poly.entity_id
_entity_poly.type
_entity_poly.pdbx_seq_one_letter_code
_entity_poly.pdbx_strand_id
1 'polypeptide(L)'
;LITTDRFLYGRFDILKNNSFNFIFVDDVDSFLKSPRNIDKVVMLMGYEPEIIDKVMRIIELRRKRRPTEGELDELDMLEESMLDYKEPAERVLVVSGATLRGTRTKRLQLFRYLFGFQPGYSFEFVRNITNFVIKPSRRIEEEVYSLLKKYGAGCLIFVPQTEGTDYALKLSEYLNEKEIPVHAYSRMNPKMLGKFIGGEYLALVGVASNRSPLARGIDLPENIRYVIFAGVPRREIRISRDEYNPAKLLTLLRNISPLIEDQYSAELQRVMAMLSKTVPTHAEIIEKVREAITNGTELSGFEAFVLQAVKEARRLVTEILTEDRIKMLSERADVYIKVLESEYRLIVPDVDGFIQASGRSSRLFAGGISRGVSFIIVDDEKALHGLLKRLKLLYEDESIIEYSEEAARREFEWVDEDRRKIISIRKGEFRAEEVDVIRSALVIVESPTKARTIATFFGRPVRRRVGSLTVYESLSGEMVLTVAACQGHLFDLTTIHGFHGVDVRDKVFVPKYTWVKRCTSCGEQFTDYDRCPECGSGDIFSKEEIMDALKQLALEANRILIATDPDAEGEKIGYDIYCNLYPYNRNIDRLVFHEVTRKALRKSLSLPEKMRISLVESQTVRRIEDRWLGFELSRKLWERFGRKTLSAGRVQTPVLGWIIERMEEAKKKQTVATFWLENELRIELVEPKDLENLRERADSNELSAEVEELSLRKDTVHPPPPYTTDSLLRDAATILRMGTADTMRIAQTLFESGLITYHRTDATTVSSTGLSIAQQYIEENYPGMFKPRQYKSEGAHECIRPTRPISRRQLEFYLRSGVMRLPAKLGDRELRLYDLIFNRFIASQMAEALVTVQELKVKLNSNTTSLERVVGIEAPGFLKILPIVKAQEKVSPGRYRVVRIEVRRVPSKWLFSEGELVSTMKQKGIGRPSTYSRIIELLYQRGYIFQNNGRILSTRLGRAVYEYLSSRYGDLVSEELTKKLEETMDKIENNEINYQDVLRQLYNDLSKLMSEKH
;
A
#
# COMPACT_ATOMS: atom_id res chain seq x y z
N LEU A 1 -36.60 30.88 7.32
CA LEU A 1 -35.78 32.11 7.45
C LEU A 1 -34.63 32.01 6.44
N ILE A 2 -34.46 33.00 5.56
CA ILE A 2 -33.35 33.05 4.60
C ILE A 2 -32.58 34.33 4.86
N THR A 3 -31.27 34.24 5.09
CA THR A 3 -30.42 35.37 5.45
C THR A 3 -29.06 35.27 4.78
N THR A 4 -28.30 36.36 4.75
CA THR A 4 -26.91 36.36 4.26
C THR A 4 -25.92 36.05 5.38
N ASP A 5 -24.70 35.61 5.05
CA ASP A 5 -23.62 35.42 6.03
C ASP A 5 -23.32 36.68 6.83
N ARG A 6 -23.48 37.85 6.19
CA ARG A 6 -23.30 39.15 6.84
C ARG A 6 -24.35 39.38 7.92
N PHE A 7 -25.57 38.89 7.74
CA PHE A 7 -26.62 38.94 8.75
C PHE A 7 -26.28 38.05 9.95
N LEU A 8 -25.86 36.80 9.69
CA LEU A 8 -25.37 35.90 10.75
C LEU A 8 -24.18 36.51 11.52
N TYR A 9 -23.29 37.21 10.82
CA TYR A 9 -22.17 37.89 11.44
C TYR A 9 -22.60 39.09 12.30
N GLY A 10 -23.36 40.03 11.73
CA GLY A 10 -23.64 41.33 12.32
C GLY A 10 -24.94 41.45 13.14
N ARG A 11 -25.84 40.46 13.07
CA ARG A 11 -27.16 40.49 13.74
C ARG A 11 -27.47 39.20 14.49
N PHE A 12 -26.44 38.48 14.95
CA PHE A 12 -26.61 37.21 15.65
C PHE A 12 -27.45 37.34 16.94
N ASP A 13 -27.44 38.48 17.61
CA ASP A 13 -28.24 38.71 18.81
C ASP A 13 -29.75 38.51 18.63
N ILE A 14 -30.24 38.66 17.39
CA ILE A 14 -31.65 38.40 17.05
C ILE A 14 -31.91 36.89 16.96
N LEU A 15 -30.90 36.12 16.58
CA LEU A 15 -31.01 34.68 16.34
C LEU A 15 -30.59 33.84 17.55
N LYS A 16 -29.75 34.35 18.45
CA LYS A 16 -29.07 33.57 19.50
C LYS A 16 -29.99 32.79 20.45
N ASN A 17 -31.24 33.25 20.64
CA ASN A 17 -32.23 32.61 21.50
C ASN A 17 -33.16 31.66 20.73
N ASN A 18 -32.99 31.55 19.41
CA ASN A 18 -33.76 30.64 18.57
C ASN A 18 -32.98 29.36 18.32
N SER A 19 -33.71 28.28 18.09
CA SER A 19 -33.19 27.04 17.55
C SER A 19 -33.90 26.68 16.26
N PHE A 20 -33.17 26.01 15.35
CA PHE A 20 -33.71 25.61 14.06
C PHE A 20 -33.59 24.10 13.87
N ASN A 21 -34.65 23.47 13.35
CA ASN A 21 -34.67 22.05 13.00
C ASN A 21 -33.87 21.75 11.73
N PHE A 22 -33.74 22.73 10.84
CA PHE A 22 -33.01 22.60 9.58
C PHE A 22 -32.22 23.88 9.30
N ILE A 23 -30.93 23.73 9.03
CA ILE A 23 -30.06 24.81 8.57
C ILE A 23 -29.35 24.37 7.31
N PHE A 24 -29.42 25.19 6.26
CA PHE A 24 -28.68 25.00 5.02
C PHE A 24 -27.66 26.14 4.84
N VAL A 25 -26.39 25.79 4.63
CA VAL A 25 -25.29 26.73 4.37
C VAL A 25 -24.80 26.54 2.93
N ASP A 26 -25.19 27.48 2.06
CA ASP A 26 -24.92 27.41 0.63
C ASP A 26 -23.47 27.81 0.25
N ASP A 27 -22.99 28.98 0.72
CA ASP A 27 -21.60 29.44 0.49
C ASP A 27 -20.73 29.22 1.73
N VAL A 28 -20.09 28.06 1.76
CA VAL A 28 -19.26 27.66 2.90
C VAL A 28 -17.95 28.45 2.97
N ASP A 29 -17.42 28.91 1.83
CA ASP A 29 -16.18 29.67 1.83
C ASP A 29 -16.38 31.06 2.43
N SER A 30 -17.48 31.71 2.10
CA SER A 30 -17.88 32.98 2.74
C SER A 30 -18.17 32.78 4.23
N PHE A 31 -18.93 31.73 4.58
CA PHE A 31 -19.22 31.35 5.95
C PHE A 31 -17.94 31.14 6.80
N LEU A 32 -16.94 30.43 6.27
CA LEU A 32 -15.70 30.06 6.96
C LEU A 32 -14.68 31.20 7.08
N LYS A 33 -14.86 32.35 6.40
CA LYS A 33 -14.00 33.53 6.59
C LYS A 33 -13.96 34.01 8.04
N SER A 34 -15.06 33.80 8.78
CA SER A 34 -15.13 34.11 10.21
C SER A 34 -15.32 32.82 11.03
N PRO A 35 -14.28 32.34 11.74
CA PRO A 35 -14.37 31.11 12.52
C PRO A 35 -15.49 31.08 13.56
N ARG A 36 -15.92 32.24 14.07
CA ARG A 36 -17.02 32.35 15.05
C ARG A 36 -18.40 32.06 14.45
N ASN A 37 -18.55 32.08 13.13
CA ASN A 37 -19.82 31.70 12.50
C ASN A 37 -20.13 30.21 12.71
N ILE A 38 -19.10 29.37 12.90
CA ILE A 38 -19.26 27.97 13.26
C ILE A 38 -19.97 27.85 14.60
N ASP A 39 -19.50 28.57 15.61
CA ASP A 39 -20.08 28.57 16.96
C ASP A 39 -21.54 29.02 16.93
N LYS A 40 -21.82 30.07 16.15
CA LYS A 40 -23.18 30.58 15.95
C LYS A 40 -24.10 29.52 15.36
N VAL A 41 -23.68 28.81 14.32
CA VAL A 41 -24.49 27.73 13.73
C VAL A 41 -24.68 26.58 14.73
N VAL A 42 -23.63 26.20 15.45
CA VAL A 42 -23.71 25.15 16.49
C VAL A 42 -24.73 25.55 17.58
N MET A 43 -24.74 26.82 18.00
CA MET A 43 -25.74 27.34 18.94
C MET A 43 -27.17 27.32 18.37
N LEU A 44 -27.34 27.70 17.10
CA LEU A 44 -28.65 27.64 16.42
C LEU A 44 -29.14 26.20 16.21
N MET A 45 -28.22 25.24 16.16
CA MET A 45 -28.50 23.80 16.23
C MET A 45 -28.80 23.33 17.66
N GLY A 46 -28.81 24.21 18.65
CA GLY A 46 -29.29 23.95 20.02
C GLY A 46 -28.23 23.51 21.01
N TYR A 47 -26.96 23.58 20.65
CA TYR A 47 -25.87 23.30 21.59
C TYR A 47 -25.55 24.53 22.43
N GLU A 48 -25.32 24.30 23.71
CA GLU A 48 -24.91 25.37 24.62
C GLU A 48 -23.46 25.79 24.36
N PRO A 49 -23.10 27.08 24.58
CA PRO A 49 -21.73 27.56 24.41
C PRO A 49 -20.68 26.75 25.19
N GLU A 50 -21.04 26.27 26.37
CA GLU A 50 -20.16 25.47 27.23
C GLU A 50 -19.73 24.16 26.56
N ILE A 51 -20.61 23.53 25.78
CA ILE A 51 -20.31 22.31 25.03
C ILE A 51 -19.32 22.60 23.90
N ILE A 52 -19.45 23.75 23.24
CA ILE A 52 -18.48 24.18 22.22
C ILE A 52 -17.09 24.30 22.83
N ASP A 53 -16.97 24.92 24.01
CA ASP A 53 -15.69 25.12 24.68
C ASP A 53 -15.10 23.81 25.20
N LYS A 54 -15.90 22.92 25.80
CA LYS A 54 -15.49 21.56 26.20
C LYS A 54 -14.95 20.77 25.01
N VAL A 55 -15.68 20.73 23.90
CA VAL A 55 -15.25 20.00 22.69
C VAL A 55 -13.97 20.61 22.12
N MET A 56 -13.85 21.94 22.09
CA MET A 56 -12.62 22.60 21.66
C MET A 56 -11.42 22.24 22.54
N ARG A 57 -11.63 22.09 23.85
CA ARG A 57 -10.59 21.66 24.79
C ARG A 57 -10.19 20.20 24.58
N ILE A 58 -11.15 19.29 24.41
CA ILE A 58 -10.91 17.89 24.03
C ILE A 58 -10.08 17.82 22.74
N ILE A 59 -10.43 18.61 21.73
CA ILE A 59 -9.70 18.69 20.46
C ILE A 59 -8.25 19.16 20.67
N GLU A 60 -8.03 20.11 21.57
CA GLU A 60 -6.70 20.63 21.87
C GLU A 60 -5.82 19.57 22.55
N LEU A 61 -6.35 18.94 23.61
CA LEU A 61 -5.66 17.90 24.39
C LEU A 61 -5.31 16.69 23.50
N ARG A 62 -6.25 16.17 22.72
CA ARG A 62 -6.02 15.04 21.78
C ARG A 62 -4.98 15.33 20.70
N ARG A 63 -4.67 16.59 20.40
CA ARG A 63 -3.67 16.96 19.38
C ARG A 63 -2.27 17.15 19.96
N LYS A 64 -2.12 17.18 21.28
CA LYS A 64 -0.79 17.22 21.90
C LYS A 64 -0.04 15.93 21.61
N ARG A 65 1.22 16.06 21.19
CA ARG A 65 2.10 14.92 20.92
C ARG A 65 2.53 14.18 22.18
N ARG A 66 2.59 14.88 23.31
CA ARG A 66 2.98 14.39 24.63
C ARG A 66 2.17 15.15 25.68
N PRO A 67 0.92 14.73 25.95
CA PRO A 67 0.16 15.28 27.07
C PRO A 67 0.81 14.86 28.40
N THR A 68 0.62 15.68 29.44
CA THR A 68 0.98 15.29 30.81
C THR A 68 -0.06 14.34 31.41
N GLU A 69 0.26 13.67 32.51
CA GLU A 69 -0.67 12.77 33.20
C GLU A 69 -1.96 13.50 33.63
N GLY A 70 -1.85 14.67 34.28
CA GLY A 70 -3.03 15.49 34.61
C GLY A 70 -3.80 16.04 33.40
N GLU A 71 -3.19 16.14 32.21
CA GLU A 71 -3.90 16.49 30.98
C GLU A 71 -4.64 15.30 30.36
N LEU A 72 -4.17 14.07 30.61
CA LEU A 72 -4.90 12.85 30.27
C LEU A 72 -6.10 12.69 31.21
N ASP A 73 -5.91 12.92 32.51
CA ASP A 73 -7.02 12.91 33.47
C ASP A 73 -8.07 14.00 33.13
N GLU A 74 -7.64 15.21 32.77
CA GLU A 74 -8.55 16.28 32.30
C GLU A 74 -9.32 15.84 31.04
N LEU A 75 -8.66 15.14 30.11
CA LEU A 75 -9.28 14.65 28.89
C LEU A 75 -10.34 13.60 29.21
N ASP A 76 -10.03 12.63 30.07
CA ASP A 76 -10.96 11.56 30.47
C ASP A 76 -12.19 12.14 31.18
N MET A 77 -11.99 13.08 32.12
CA MET A 77 -13.10 13.79 32.78
C MET A 77 -13.98 14.57 31.80
N LEU A 78 -13.38 15.26 30.83
CA LEU A 78 -14.12 16.00 29.81
C LEU A 78 -14.92 15.05 28.91
N GLU A 79 -14.34 13.92 28.52
CA GLU A 79 -14.99 12.90 27.69
C GLU A 79 -16.14 12.20 28.44
N GLU A 80 -15.97 11.87 29.72
CA GLU A 80 -17.04 11.36 30.58
C GLU A 80 -18.19 12.36 30.68
N SER A 81 -17.89 13.65 30.91
CA SER A 81 -18.93 14.69 30.99
C SER A 81 -19.74 14.87 29.70
N MET A 82 -19.19 14.41 28.56
CA MET A 82 -19.86 14.43 27.27
C MET A 82 -20.75 13.19 27.04
N LEU A 83 -20.49 12.07 27.74
CA LEU A 83 -21.34 10.87 27.67
C LEU A 83 -22.72 11.12 28.31
N ASP A 84 -22.76 11.92 29.37
CA ASP A 84 -24.00 12.30 30.06
C ASP A 84 -24.79 13.41 29.34
N TYR A 85 -24.18 14.07 28.35
CA TYR A 85 -24.83 15.16 27.63
C TYR A 85 -25.88 14.63 26.66
N LYS A 86 -27.15 14.98 26.92
CA LYS A 86 -28.25 14.70 25.99
C LYS A 86 -28.13 15.60 24.78
N GLU A 87 -27.78 15.01 23.63
CA GLU A 87 -27.77 15.73 22.37
C GLU A 87 -29.16 16.36 22.07
N PRO A 88 -29.20 17.54 21.42
CA PRO A 88 -30.45 18.15 20.99
C PRO A 88 -31.25 17.20 20.08
N ALA A 89 -32.59 17.22 20.17
CA ALA A 89 -33.49 16.40 19.34
C ALA A 89 -33.21 16.55 17.82
N GLU A 90 -33.61 15.57 17.02
CA GLU A 90 -33.36 15.43 15.57
C GLU A 90 -33.38 16.78 14.80
N ARG A 91 -32.18 17.27 14.49
CA ARG A 91 -31.95 18.50 13.72
C ARG A 91 -30.98 18.20 12.60
N VAL A 92 -31.14 18.89 11.48
CA VAL A 92 -30.40 18.63 10.26
C VAL A 92 -29.62 19.88 9.85
N LEU A 93 -28.30 19.73 9.76
CA LEU A 93 -27.41 20.74 9.21
C LEU A 93 -26.87 20.24 7.87
N VAL A 94 -27.14 20.98 6.81
CA VAL A 94 -26.59 20.72 5.46
C VAL A 94 -25.68 21.86 5.07
N VAL A 95 -24.49 21.51 4.59
CA VAL A 95 -23.40 22.45 4.29
C VAL A 95 -22.82 22.06 2.93
N SER A 96 -22.79 22.99 1.97
CA SER A 96 -22.22 22.75 0.65
C SER A 96 -20.71 22.44 0.69
N GLY A 97 -20.11 21.98 -0.40
CA GLY A 97 -18.65 21.79 -0.47
C GLY A 97 -17.90 23.13 -0.36
N ALA A 98 -16.78 23.18 0.38
CA ALA A 98 -15.93 24.38 0.49
C ALA A 98 -14.57 24.21 -0.20
N THR A 99 -13.93 25.30 -0.59
CA THR A 99 -12.58 25.26 -1.17
C THR A 99 -11.48 25.16 -0.09
N LEU A 100 -10.29 24.72 -0.51
CA LEU A 100 -9.11 24.51 0.34
C LEU A 100 -8.64 25.75 1.16
N ARG A 101 -9.18 26.96 0.93
CA ARG A 101 -8.82 28.16 1.69
C ARG A 101 -9.59 28.29 3.01
N GLY A 102 -10.83 27.77 3.09
CA GLY A 102 -11.66 27.81 4.31
C GLY A 102 -11.20 26.85 5.41
N THR A 103 -10.35 25.86 5.09
CA THR A 103 -10.04 24.71 5.96
C THR A 103 -8.99 24.96 7.06
N ARG A 104 -8.57 26.22 7.30
CA ARG A 104 -7.44 26.53 8.19
C ARG A 104 -7.81 26.66 9.67
N THR A 105 -9.09 26.84 10.00
CA THR A 105 -9.51 27.02 11.40
C THR A 105 -9.65 25.69 12.14
N LYS A 106 -9.18 25.64 13.39
CA LYS A 106 -9.38 24.49 14.28
C LYS A 106 -10.87 24.27 14.61
N ARG A 107 -11.68 25.33 14.59
CA ARG A 107 -13.13 25.28 14.91
C ARG A 107 -13.93 24.41 13.95
N LEU A 108 -13.44 24.13 12.73
CA LEU A 108 -14.06 23.17 11.81
C LEU A 108 -14.17 21.76 12.38
N GLN A 109 -13.35 21.41 13.38
CA GLN A 109 -13.44 20.12 14.06
C GLN A 109 -14.73 20.01 14.90
N LEU A 110 -15.37 21.11 15.28
CA LEU A 110 -16.68 21.09 15.95
C LEU A 110 -17.70 20.32 15.11
N PHE A 111 -17.72 20.53 13.78
CA PHE A 111 -18.64 19.78 12.92
C PHE A 111 -18.44 18.28 13.00
N ARG A 112 -17.18 17.84 13.09
CA ARG A 112 -16.83 16.42 13.16
C ARG A 112 -17.19 15.81 14.50
N TYR A 113 -16.96 16.55 15.59
CA TYR A 113 -17.22 16.06 16.94
C TYR A 113 -18.69 16.08 17.31
N LEU A 114 -19.43 17.11 16.91
CA LEU A 114 -20.84 17.29 17.26
C LEU A 114 -21.82 16.69 16.25
N PHE A 115 -21.50 16.72 14.95
CA PHE A 115 -22.43 16.29 13.89
C PHE A 115 -21.86 15.14 13.03
N GLY A 116 -20.67 14.62 13.35
CA GLY A 116 -20.09 13.48 12.64
C GLY A 116 -19.59 13.74 11.21
N PHE A 117 -19.61 14.97 10.69
CA PHE A 117 -19.14 15.28 9.33
C PHE A 117 -18.07 16.37 9.31
N GLN A 118 -17.27 16.44 8.23
CA GLN A 118 -16.26 17.47 8.07
C GLN A 118 -16.48 18.32 6.80
N PRO A 119 -16.86 19.60 6.92
CA PRO A 119 -16.99 20.48 5.76
C PRO A 119 -15.63 20.88 5.18
N GLY A 120 -15.64 21.31 3.91
CA GLY A 120 -14.44 21.79 3.21
C GLY A 120 -13.67 20.74 2.39
N TYR A 121 -14.36 19.67 2.01
CA TYR A 121 -13.88 18.75 0.99
C TYR A 121 -14.79 18.85 -0.23
N SER A 122 -14.26 19.37 -1.33
CA SER A 122 -14.80 19.07 -2.65
C SER A 122 -14.24 17.72 -3.08
N PHE A 123 -15.06 16.85 -3.65
CA PHE A 123 -14.55 15.66 -4.34
C PHE A 123 -13.46 16.09 -5.33
N GLU A 124 -12.33 15.39 -5.33
CA GLU A 124 -11.26 15.64 -6.31
C GLU A 124 -11.79 15.33 -7.73
N PHE A 125 -11.37 16.15 -8.70
CA PHE A 125 -11.94 16.24 -10.05
C PHE A 125 -12.01 14.88 -10.75
N VAL A 126 -13.18 14.24 -10.73
CA VAL A 126 -13.44 13.16 -11.70
C VAL A 126 -13.59 13.83 -13.06
N ARG A 127 -12.78 13.38 -14.01
CA ARG A 127 -12.65 13.99 -15.34
C ARG A 127 -12.70 12.92 -16.41
N ASN A 128 -13.28 13.29 -17.53
CA ASN A 128 -13.35 12.52 -18.75
C ASN A 128 -12.74 13.38 -19.87
N ILE A 129 -11.41 13.33 -19.99
CA ILE A 129 -10.64 14.22 -20.87
C ILE A 129 -9.75 13.40 -21.78
N THR A 130 -9.85 13.68 -23.08
CA THR A 130 -8.91 13.16 -24.07
C THR A 130 -7.74 14.13 -24.21
N ASN A 131 -6.52 13.66 -23.92
CA ASN A 131 -5.30 14.46 -23.98
C ASN A 131 -4.55 14.18 -25.29
N PHE A 132 -4.52 15.16 -26.19
CA PHE A 132 -3.76 15.11 -27.43
C PHE A 132 -2.37 15.71 -27.25
N VAL A 133 -1.34 14.98 -27.67
CA VAL A 133 0.05 15.45 -27.72
C VAL A 133 0.38 15.91 -29.13
N ILE A 134 0.87 17.14 -29.27
CA ILE A 134 1.26 17.74 -30.54
C ILE A 134 2.77 18.00 -30.52
N LYS A 135 3.50 17.33 -31.41
CA LYS A 135 4.87 17.71 -31.75
C LYS A 135 4.79 18.89 -32.73
N PRO A 136 5.18 20.11 -32.31
CA PRO A 136 4.96 21.30 -33.10
C PRO A 136 5.78 21.26 -34.40
N SER A 137 5.13 21.54 -35.52
CA SER A 137 5.78 21.72 -36.83
C SER A 137 6.13 23.20 -37.10
N ARG A 138 5.55 24.09 -36.29
CA ARG A 138 5.64 25.54 -36.35
C ARG A 138 5.94 26.13 -34.98
N ARG A 139 6.02 27.45 -34.88
CA ARG A 139 6.09 28.13 -33.58
C ARG A 139 4.85 27.82 -32.74
N ILE A 140 5.01 27.77 -31.42
CA ILE A 140 3.92 27.45 -30.48
C ILE A 140 2.72 28.38 -30.70
N GLU A 141 2.97 29.68 -30.92
CA GLU A 141 1.91 30.66 -31.13
C GLU A 141 1.07 30.35 -32.39
N GLU A 142 1.71 29.85 -33.46
CA GLU A 142 1.04 29.45 -34.71
C GLU A 142 0.23 28.16 -34.55
N GLU A 143 0.73 27.21 -33.76
CA GLU A 143 -0.01 25.98 -33.45
C GLU A 143 -1.26 26.29 -32.61
N VAL A 144 -1.15 27.18 -31.60
CA VAL A 144 -2.29 27.67 -30.81
C VAL A 144 -3.32 28.36 -31.71
N TYR A 145 -2.86 29.24 -32.61
CA TYR A 145 -3.73 29.91 -33.60
C TYR A 145 -4.48 28.88 -34.47
N SER A 146 -3.77 27.88 -34.99
CA SER A 146 -4.33 26.81 -35.83
C SER A 146 -5.44 26.04 -35.11
N LEU A 147 -5.21 25.64 -33.85
CA LEU A 147 -6.19 24.92 -33.03
C LEU A 147 -7.44 25.78 -32.75
N LEU A 148 -7.26 27.05 -32.40
CA LEU A 148 -8.39 27.97 -32.16
C LEU A 148 -9.22 28.19 -33.43
N LYS A 149 -8.57 28.34 -34.59
CA LYS A 149 -9.26 28.49 -35.86
C LYS A 149 -10.09 27.25 -36.23
N LYS A 150 -9.63 26.05 -35.89
CA LYS A 150 -10.32 24.79 -36.18
C LYS A 150 -11.46 24.49 -35.21
N TYR A 151 -11.22 24.64 -33.90
CA TYR A 151 -12.15 24.15 -32.87
C TYR A 151 -13.01 25.26 -32.23
N GLY A 152 -12.68 26.54 -32.45
CA GLY A 152 -13.54 27.67 -32.15
C GLY A 152 -13.54 28.14 -30.70
N ALA A 153 -14.70 28.58 -30.20
CA ALA A 153 -14.85 29.18 -28.87
C ALA A 153 -14.83 28.14 -27.73
N GLY A 154 -14.71 28.63 -26.50
CA GLY A 154 -14.78 27.81 -25.28
C GLY A 154 -13.43 27.24 -24.85
N CYS A 155 -12.34 27.94 -25.16
CA CYS A 155 -10.98 27.49 -24.91
C CYS A 155 -10.34 28.19 -23.69
N LEU A 156 -9.60 27.42 -22.89
CA LEU A 156 -8.62 27.99 -21.95
C LEU A 156 -7.21 27.67 -22.43
N ILE A 157 -6.36 28.69 -22.52
CA ILE A 157 -4.96 28.53 -22.90
C ILE A 157 -4.10 28.70 -21.65
N PHE A 158 -3.20 27.75 -21.41
CA PHE A 158 -2.24 27.81 -20.32
C PHE A 158 -0.80 27.77 -20.83
N VAL A 159 0.02 28.70 -20.35
CA VAL A 159 1.47 28.71 -20.56
C VAL A 159 2.20 28.08 -19.36
N PRO A 160 3.38 27.47 -19.54
CA PRO A 160 4.19 26.93 -18.45
C PRO A 160 4.53 27.96 -17.38
N GLN A 161 4.73 27.53 -16.12
CA GLN A 161 5.13 28.45 -15.04
C GLN A 161 6.49 29.11 -15.29
N THR A 162 7.35 28.47 -16.08
CA THR A 162 8.68 28.98 -16.45
C THR A 162 8.61 30.22 -17.32
N GLU A 163 7.61 30.31 -18.20
CA GLU A 163 7.40 31.45 -19.11
C GLU A 163 6.63 32.59 -18.43
N GLY A 164 5.76 32.25 -17.47
CA GLY A 164 5.07 33.21 -16.62
C GLY A 164 4.01 34.05 -17.33
N THR A 165 3.60 35.14 -16.68
CA THR A 165 2.51 36.02 -17.17
C THR A 165 2.90 36.84 -18.39
N ASP A 166 4.18 37.14 -18.56
CA ASP A 166 4.66 37.99 -19.66
C ASP A 166 4.50 37.27 -21.01
N TYR A 167 4.77 35.96 -21.05
CA TYR A 167 4.51 35.16 -22.24
C TYR A 167 3.02 34.99 -22.53
N ALA A 168 2.18 34.85 -21.48
CA ALA A 168 0.73 34.81 -21.65
C ALA A 168 0.18 36.10 -22.28
N LEU A 169 0.73 37.27 -21.92
CA LEU A 169 0.40 38.55 -22.53
C LEU A 169 0.82 38.60 -23.99
N LYS A 170 2.07 38.23 -24.31
CA LYS A 170 2.59 38.19 -25.69
C LYS A 170 1.77 37.26 -26.59
N LEU A 171 1.41 36.08 -26.11
CA LEU A 171 0.57 35.13 -26.83
C LEU A 171 -0.83 35.71 -27.09
N SER A 172 -1.40 36.40 -26.09
CA SER A 172 -2.68 37.08 -26.25
C SER A 172 -2.61 38.20 -27.28
N GLU A 173 -1.55 39.03 -27.28
CA GLU A 173 -1.34 40.09 -28.27
C GLU A 173 -1.24 39.51 -29.69
N TYR A 174 -0.39 38.50 -29.88
CA TYR A 174 -0.22 37.80 -31.16
C TYR A 174 -1.55 37.25 -31.72
N LEU A 175 -2.37 36.62 -30.88
CA LEU A 175 -3.66 36.05 -31.31
C LEU A 175 -4.67 37.15 -31.69
N ASN A 176 -4.70 38.26 -30.95
CA ASN A 176 -5.57 39.39 -31.28
C ASN A 176 -5.13 40.10 -32.57
N GLU A 177 -3.82 40.22 -32.84
CA GLU A 177 -3.30 40.73 -34.12
C GLU A 177 -3.72 39.86 -35.32
N LYS A 178 -3.96 38.57 -35.08
CA LYS A 178 -4.48 37.61 -36.06
C LYS A 178 -6.00 37.51 -36.08
N GLU A 179 -6.70 38.51 -35.51
CA GLU A 179 -8.16 38.61 -35.45
C GLU A 179 -8.85 37.46 -34.68
N ILE A 180 -8.13 36.78 -33.77
CA ILE A 180 -8.72 35.82 -32.83
C ILE A 180 -8.88 36.52 -31.48
N PRO A 181 -10.11 36.88 -31.07
CA PRO A 181 -10.33 37.66 -29.86
C PRO A 181 -10.06 36.80 -28.62
N VAL A 182 -8.99 37.13 -27.90
CA VAL A 182 -8.59 36.45 -26.66
C VAL A 182 -8.21 37.44 -25.58
N HIS A 183 -8.25 37.01 -24.33
CA HIS A 183 -7.87 37.86 -23.20
C HIS A 183 -6.89 37.18 -22.25
N ALA A 184 -5.75 37.81 -22.01
CA ALA A 184 -4.80 37.40 -20.98
C ALA A 184 -5.31 37.75 -19.57
N TYR A 185 -5.38 36.74 -18.72
CA TYR A 185 -5.87 36.86 -17.37
C TYR A 185 -4.79 37.42 -16.43
N SER A 186 -5.05 38.59 -15.87
CA SER A 186 -4.23 39.22 -14.83
C SER A 186 -4.95 39.28 -13.48
N ARG A 187 -6.25 39.66 -13.47
CA ARG A 187 -7.15 39.67 -12.30
C ARG A 187 -8.58 39.32 -12.71
N MET A 188 -9.37 38.84 -11.75
CA MET A 188 -10.77 38.45 -11.99
C MET A 188 -11.62 39.70 -12.22
N ASN A 189 -12.27 39.77 -13.38
CA ASN A 189 -13.16 40.87 -13.75
C ASN A 189 -14.50 40.28 -14.27
N PRO A 190 -15.65 40.58 -13.63
CA PRO A 190 -16.96 40.10 -14.08
C PRO A 190 -17.28 40.44 -15.53
N LYS A 191 -16.83 41.60 -16.04
CA LYS A 191 -17.05 42.00 -17.44
C LYS A 191 -16.32 41.07 -18.42
N MET A 192 -15.12 40.65 -18.09
CA MET A 192 -14.34 39.73 -18.93
C MET A 192 -15.01 38.35 -19.02
N LEU A 193 -15.48 37.82 -17.88
CA LEU A 193 -16.23 36.56 -17.83
C LEU A 193 -17.51 36.64 -18.66
N GLY A 194 -18.26 37.74 -18.55
CA GLY A 194 -19.44 38.00 -19.37
C GLY A 194 -19.13 37.96 -20.87
N LYS A 195 -18.04 38.59 -21.30
CA LYS A 195 -17.58 38.57 -22.70
C LYS A 195 -17.17 37.18 -23.19
N PHE A 196 -16.52 36.38 -22.35
CA PHE A 196 -16.20 34.99 -22.67
C PHE A 196 -17.46 34.11 -22.77
N ILE A 197 -18.39 34.24 -21.81
CA ILE A 197 -19.66 33.51 -21.82
C ILE A 197 -20.51 33.89 -23.04
N GLY A 198 -20.53 35.18 -23.39
CA GLY A 198 -21.23 35.72 -24.56
C GLY A 198 -20.56 35.42 -25.90
N GLY A 199 -19.36 34.80 -25.90
CA GLY A 199 -18.64 34.44 -27.12
C GLY A 199 -17.85 35.57 -27.79
N GLU A 200 -17.77 36.76 -27.20
CA GLU A 200 -16.91 37.86 -27.68
C GLU A 200 -15.42 37.50 -27.59
N TYR A 201 -15.03 36.75 -26.55
CA TYR A 201 -13.69 36.16 -26.45
C TYR A 201 -13.78 34.67 -26.73
N LEU A 202 -13.01 34.18 -27.70
CA LEU A 202 -12.92 32.75 -28.03
C LEU A 202 -12.13 31.97 -26.97
N ALA A 203 -11.13 32.62 -26.37
CA ALA A 203 -10.27 31.99 -25.37
C ALA A 203 -9.77 32.95 -24.27
N LEU A 204 -9.46 32.37 -23.11
CA LEU A 204 -8.76 33.05 -22.02
C LEU A 204 -7.37 32.47 -21.83
N VAL A 205 -6.34 33.33 -21.69
CA VAL A 205 -4.93 32.93 -21.57
C VAL A 205 -4.46 33.11 -20.12
N GLY A 206 -3.80 32.11 -19.54
CA GLY A 206 -3.22 32.21 -18.19
C GLY A 206 -2.03 31.29 -17.99
N VAL A 207 -1.55 31.21 -16.75
CA VAL A 207 -0.42 30.33 -16.38
C VAL A 207 -0.94 29.00 -15.82
N ALA A 208 -0.36 27.88 -16.28
CA ALA A 208 -0.59 26.53 -15.76
C ALA A 208 -0.02 26.43 -14.34
N SER A 209 -0.73 26.95 -13.35
CA SER A 209 -0.34 26.85 -11.96
C SER A 209 -1.54 26.55 -11.11
N ASN A 210 -1.34 25.73 -10.08
CA ASN A 210 -2.37 25.55 -9.07
C ASN A 210 -2.76 26.92 -8.47
N ARG A 211 -1.87 27.91 -8.36
CA ARG A 211 -2.21 29.24 -7.84
C ARG A 211 -3.04 30.10 -8.80
N SER A 212 -3.12 29.73 -10.07
CA SER A 212 -3.82 30.48 -11.11
C SER A 212 -5.33 30.48 -10.85
N PRO A 213 -5.98 31.65 -10.77
CA PRO A 213 -7.43 31.71 -10.63
C PRO A 213 -8.17 31.16 -11.86
N LEU A 214 -7.59 31.19 -13.07
CA LEU A 214 -8.17 30.52 -14.24
C LEU A 214 -8.27 29.01 -14.04
N ALA A 215 -7.25 28.41 -13.42
CA ALA A 215 -7.21 26.97 -13.13
C ALA A 215 -8.04 26.56 -11.89
N ARG A 216 -8.53 27.52 -11.08
CA ARG A 216 -9.25 27.24 -9.82
C ARG A 216 -10.65 27.85 -9.73
N GLY A 217 -10.80 29.11 -10.09
CA GLY A 217 -11.95 29.97 -9.75
C GLY A 217 -13.00 30.13 -10.85
N ILE A 218 -12.83 29.51 -12.02
CA ILE A 218 -13.83 29.52 -13.09
C ILE A 218 -14.52 28.15 -13.14
N ASP A 219 -15.86 28.17 -13.08
CA ASP A 219 -16.71 26.99 -13.23
C ASP A 219 -17.82 27.25 -14.25
N LEU A 220 -17.47 27.06 -15.53
CA LEU A 220 -18.35 27.29 -16.67
C LEU A 220 -18.41 26.01 -17.54
N PRO A 221 -18.96 24.90 -17.01
CA PRO A 221 -18.95 23.61 -17.70
C PRO A 221 -19.72 23.63 -19.02
N GLU A 222 -20.69 24.54 -19.19
CA GLU A 222 -21.45 24.73 -20.43
C GLU A 222 -20.69 25.50 -21.51
N ASN A 223 -19.70 26.32 -21.15
CA ASN A 223 -18.93 27.12 -22.11
C ASN A 223 -17.56 26.51 -22.42
N ILE A 224 -16.86 26.00 -21.41
CA ILE A 224 -15.47 25.52 -21.57
C ILE A 224 -15.51 24.13 -22.19
N ARG A 225 -15.02 24.01 -23.41
CA ARG A 225 -15.01 22.77 -24.21
C ARG A 225 -13.64 22.08 -24.17
N TYR A 226 -12.57 22.86 -24.19
CA TYR A 226 -11.22 22.33 -24.30
C TYR A 226 -10.16 23.25 -23.71
N VAL A 227 -8.97 22.69 -23.52
CA VAL A 227 -7.80 23.37 -22.97
C VAL A 227 -6.60 23.21 -23.89
N ILE A 228 -5.83 24.27 -24.10
CA ILE A 228 -4.55 24.23 -24.80
C ILE A 228 -3.42 24.55 -23.82
N PHE A 229 -2.44 23.66 -23.70
CA PHE A 229 -1.17 23.92 -23.06
C PHE A 229 -0.16 24.36 -24.11
N ALA A 230 0.13 25.66 -24.12
CA ALA A 230 1.10 26.30 -25.01
C ALA A 230 2.53 26.07 -24.47
N GLY A 231 2.95 24.81 -24.46
CA GLY A 231 4.13 24.30 -23.78
C GLY A 231 3.77 23.35 -22.63
N VAL A 232 4.65 22.40 -22.34
CA VAL A 232 4.44 21.36 -21.32
C VAL A 232 4.47 21.98 -19.91
N PRO A 233 3.43 21.77 -19.06
CA PRO A 233 3.40 22.28 -17.70
C PRO A 233 4.56 21.76 -16.83
N ARG A 234 5.45 22.69 -16.47
CA ARG A 234 6.64 22.38 -15.67
C ARG A 234 7.06 23.55 -14.78
N ARG A 235 7.94 23.23 -13.83
CA ARG A 235 8.67 24.19 -13.00
C ARG A 235 10.17 23.95 -13.18
N GLU A 236 10.94 25.02 -13.22
CA GLU A 236 12.40 24.97 -13.22
C GLU A 236 12.92 25.41 -11.86
N ILE A 237 13.74 24.56 -11.23
CA ILE A 237 14.51 24.93 -10.03
C ILE A 237 15.94 25.14 -10.48
N ARG A 238 16.42 26.37 -10.32
CA ARG A 238 17.80 26.76 -10.65
C ARG A 238 18.69 26.61 -9.43
N ILE A 239 19.78 25.87 -9.59
CA ILE A 239 20.74 25.56 -8.53
C ILE A 239 22.12 25.86 -9.09
N SER A 240 22.86 26.79 -8.47
CA SER A 240 24.22 27.13 -8.91
C SER A 240 25.14 25.91 -8.74
N ARG A 241 26.16 25.79 -9.60
CA ARG A 241 27.24 24.80 -9.38
C ARG A 241 28.02 25.05 -8.09
N ASP A 242 28.05 26.30 -7.64
CA ASP A 242 28.63 26.73 -6.37
C ASP A 242 27.56 26.98 -5.30
N GLU A 243 26.48 26.19 -5.27
CA GLU A 243 25.42 26.39 -4.30
C GLU A 243 25.88 26.07 -2.86
N TYR A 244 25.59 26.98 -1.93
CA TYR A 244 25.91 26.86 -0.50
C TYR A 244 24.68 26.62 0.37
N ASN A 245 23.47 26.81 -0.17
CA ASN A 245 22.23 26.67 0.58
C ASN A 245 21.92 25.19 0.85
N PRO A 246 21.87 24.75 2.13
CA PRO A 246 21.60 23.35 2.47
C PRO A 246 20.27 22.82 1.94
N ALA A 247 19.23 23.66 1.89
CA ALA A 247 17.92 23.28 1.39
C ALA A 247 17.92 23.03 -0.13
N LYS A 248 18.65 23.85 -0.90
CA LYS A 248 18.78 23.64 -2.35
C LYS A 248 19.65 22.44 -2.69
N LEU A 249 20.78 22.26 -1.99
CA LEU A 249 21.63 21.07 -2.13
C LEU A 249 20.85 19.79 -1.76
N LEU A 250 20.10 19.82 -0.66
CA LEU A 250 19.23 18.72 -0.27
C LEU A 250 18.15 18.44 -1.32
N THR A 251 17.59 19.49 -1.92
CA THR A 251 16.62 19.35 -3.02
C THR A 251 17.26 18.69 -4.23
N LEU A 252 18.46 19.11 -4.64
CA LEU A 252 19.21 18.48 -5.73
C LEU A 252 19.44 17.00 -5.43
N LEU A 253 20.10 16.68 -4.31
CA LEU A 253 20.44 15.33 -3.89
C LEU A 253 19.20 14.42 -3.78
N ARG A 254 18.08 14.93 -3.23
CA ARG A 254 16.82 14.17 -3.14
C ARG A 254 16.26 13.79 -4.51
N ASN A 255 16.36 14.67 -5.50
CA ASN A 255 15.80 14.43 -6.83
C ASN A 255 16.70 13.56 -7.70
N ILE A 256 18.01 13.54 -7.44
CA ILE A 256 18.94 12.64 -8.15
C ILE A 256 19.10 11.27 -7.48
N SER A 257 18.81 11.18 -6.18
CA SER A 257 18.90 9.94 -5.38
C SER A 257 18.31 8.69 -6.01
N PRO A 258 17.14 8.72 -6.67
CA PRO A 258 16.55 7.52 -7.27
C PRO A 258 17.38 6.95 -8.43
N LEU A 259 18.28 7.76 -8.97
CA LEU A 259 18.99 7.49 -10.22
C LEU A 259 20.46 7.15 -10.01
N ILE A 260 20.93 7.21 -8.76
CA ILE A 260 22.34 6.99 -8.41
C ILE A 260 22.58 5.50 -8.17
N GLU A 261 23.69 4.99 -8.73
CA GLU A 261 24.16 3.62 -8.55
C GLU A 261 24.48 3.28 -7.08
N ASP A 262 24.45 1.99 -6.77
CA ASP A 262 24.63 1.46 -5.41
C ASP A 262 25.92 1.93 -4.73
N GLN A 263 26.99 2.13 -5.50
CA GLN A 263 28.31 2.53 -4.98
C GLN A 263 28.30 3.85 -4.20
N TYR A 264 27.44 4.81 -4.54
CA TYR A 264 27.34 6.10 -3.83
C TYR A 264 26.21 6.13 -2.79
N SER A 265 25.41 5.06 -2.67
CA SER A 265 24.14 5.07 -1.93
C SER A 265 24.33 5.33 -0.43
N ALA A 266 25.30 4.69 0.22
CA ALA A 266 25.53 4.85 1.65
C ALA A 266 25.97 6.29 1.99
N GLU A 267 26.83 6.84 1.16
CA GLU A 267 27.34 8.18 1.35
C GLU A 267 26.27 9.25 1.07
N LEU A 268 25.51 9.08 -0.01
CA LEU A 268 24.38 9.95 -0.34
C LEU A 268 23.37 10.04 0.81
N GLN A 269 23.00 8.90 1.41
CA GLN A 269 22.09 8.89 2.55
C GLN A 269 22.65 9.62 3.77
N ARG A 270 23.93 9.43 4.07
CA ARG A 270 24.63 10.11 5.16
C ARG A 270 24.60 11.63 4.98
N VAL A 271 24.98 12.12 3.80
CA VAL A 271 25.00 13.55 3.46
C VAL A 271 23.59 14.15 3.49
N MET A 272 22.60 13.47 2.89
CA MET A 272 21.21 13.92 2.91
C MET A 272 20.63 13.98 4.33
N ALA A 273 21.02 13.07 5.22
CA ALA A 273 20.61 13.09 6.62
C ALA A 273 21.25 14.26 7.37
N MET A 274 22.51 14.59 7.10
CA MET A 274 23.17 15.77 7.65
C MET A 274 22.46 17.05 7.21
N LEU A 275 22.25 17.25 5.90
CA LEU A 275 21.52 18.39 5.37
C LEU A 275 20.07 18.47 5.88
N SER A 276 19.38 17.34 6.08
CA SER A 276 18.01 17.36 6.60
C SER A 276 17.95 17.86 8.05
N LYS A 277 19.02 17.72 8.84
CA LYS A 277 19.13 18.27 10.20
C LYS A 277 19.45 19.77 10.21
N THR A 278 19.93 20.32 9.11
CA THR A 278 20.25 21.76 9.02
C THR A 278 19.07 22.60 8.52
N VAL A 279 18.10 21.99 7.84
CA VAL A 279 16.95 22.69 7.21
C VAL A 279 15.76 22.80 8.18
N PRO A 280 15.16 23.99 8.37
CA PRO A 280 15.51 25.26 7.72
C PRO A 280 16.76 25.93 8.33
N THR A 281 17.62 26.49 7.46
CA THR A 281 18.81 27.26 7.87
C THR A 281 18.60 28.74 7.57
N HIS A 282 19.00 29.63 8.47
CA HIS A 282 18.91 31.08 8.29
C HIS A 282 19.95 31.60 7.26
N ALA A 283 19.61 32.69 6.56
CA ALA A 283 20.46 33.28 5.52
C ALA A 283 21.85 33.70 6.04
N GLU A 284 21.95 34.22 7.26
CA GLU A 284 23.22 34.61 7.88
C GLU A 284 24.20 33.43 8.03
N ILE A 285 23.70 32.26 8.45
CA ILE A 285 24.53 31.05 8.60
C ILE A 285 25.00 30.57 7.22
N ILE A 286 24.13 30.65 6.20
CA ILE A 286 24.48 30.27 4.82
C ILE A 286 25.63 31.16 4.31
N GLU A 287 25.58 32.45 4.62
CA GLU A 287 26.62 33.41 4.21
C GLU A 287 27.95 33.16 4.92
N LYS A 288 27.93 32.91 6.24
CA LYS A 288 29.13 32.50 6.99
C LYS A 288 29.74 31.21 6.46
N VAL A 289 28.91 30.23 6.09
CA VAL A 289 29.37 28.96 5.49
C VAL A 289 30.01 29.20 4.13
N ARG A 290 29.44 30.11 3.31
CA ARG A 290 30.04 30.52 2.04
C ARG A 290 31.43 31.13 2.26
N GLU A 291 31.53 32.13 3.12
CA GLU A 291 32.80 32.79 3.46
C GLU A 291 33.83 31.80 4.01
N ALA A 292 33.41 30.88 4.89
CA ALA A 292 34.28 29.85 5.45
C ALA A 292 34.82 28.87 4.40
N ILE A 293 34.03 28.53 3.39
CA ILE A 293 34.49 27.68 2.28
C ILE A 293 35.44 28.45 1.36
N THR A 294 35.16 29.72 1.08
CA THR A 294 35.99 30.55 0.19
C THR A 294 37.32 30.93 0.85
N ASN A 295 37.31 31.30 2.13
CA ASN A 295 38.47 31.83 2.86
C ASN A 295 39.20 30.77 3.69
N GLY A 296 38.68 29.55 3.77
CA GLY A 296 39.28 28.46 4.54
C GLY A 296 39.19 28.64 6.06
N THR A 297 38.21 29.40 6.57
CA THR A 297 38.05 29.64 8.02
C THR A 297 37.27 28.52 8.71
N GLU A 298 37.60 28.25 9.96
CA GLU A 298 36.87 27.30 10.80
C GLU A 298 35.68 27.97 11.49
N LEU A 299 34.54 27.28 11.50
CA LEU A 299 33.35 27.67 12.24
C LEU A 299 33.20 26.74 13.46
N SER A 300 32.40 27.15 14.46
CA SER A 300 32.17 26.36 15.68
C SER A 300 30.68 26.06 15.89
N GLY A 301 30.38 25.04 16.71
CA GLY A 301 29.02 24.67 17.07
C GLY A 301 28.15 24.23 15.87
N PHE A 302 26.91 24.73 15.80
CA PHE A 302 25.98 24.39 14.73
C PHE A 302 26.46 24.85 13.35
N GLU A 303 27.13 26.01 13.27
CA GLU A 303 27.66 26.56 12.00
C GLU A 303 28.73 25.62 11.40
N ALA A 304 29.56 25.00 12.24
CA ALA A 304 30.53 23.98 11.83
C ALA A 304 29.85 22.73 11.23
N PHE A 305 28.73 22.30 11.83
CA PHE A 305 27.96 21.17 11.33
C PHE A 305 27.32 21.48 9.97
N VAL A 306 26.80 22.71 9.78
CA VAL A 306 26.28 23.15 8.48
C VAL A 306 27.40 23.22 7.43
N LEU A 307 28.56 23.78 7.79
CA LEU A 307 29.74 23.84 6.93
C LEU A 307 30.15 22.46 6.43
N GLN A 308 30.25 21.48 7.33
CA GLN A 308 30.61 20.11 6.98
C GLN A 308 29.57 19.47 6.06
N ALA A 309 28.28 19.63 6.38
CA ALA A 309 27.19 19.09 5.56
C ALA A 309 27.20 19.67 4.13
N VAL A 310 27.45 20.97 3.98
CA VAL A 310 27.53 21.65 2.68
C VAL A 310 28.78 21.21 1.91
N LYS A 311 29.95 21.12 2.56
CA LYS A 311 31.20 20.64 1.91
C LYS A 311 31.04 19.23 1.34
N GLU A 312 30.52 18.30 2.13
CA GLU A 312 30.30 16.92 1.67
C GLU A 312 29.27 16.85 0.55
N ALA A 313 28.19 17.61 0.65
CA ALA A 313 27.17 17.68 -0.39
C ALA A 313 27.73 18.21 -1.72
N ARG A 314 28.53 19.28 -1.69
CA ARG A 314 29.16 19.82 -2.89
C ARG A 314 30.12 18.82 -3.54
N ARG A 315 30.98 18.17 -2.74
CA ARG A 315 31.88 17.11 -3.24
C ARG A 315 31.09 16.01 -3.94
N LEU A 316 30.04 15.52 -3.29
CA LEU A 316 29.21 14.43 -3.80
C LEU A 316 28.47 14.82 -5.09
N VAL A 317 27.94 16.04 -5.15
CA VAL A 317 27.28 16.56 -6.36
C VAL A 317 28.25 16.57 -7.54
N THR A 318 29.48 17.05 -7.33
CA THR A 318 30.52 17.10 -8.37
C THR A 318 30.94 15.70 -8.84
N GLU A 319 31.08 14.74 -7.93
CA GLU A 319 31.42 13.35 -8.27
C GLU A 319 30.29 12.61 -9.01
N ILE A 320 29.03 12.90 -8.66
CA ILE A 320 27.87 12.22 -9.23
C ILE A 320 27.45 12.81 -10.57
N LEU A 321 27.42 14.14 -10.69
CA LEU A 321 26.91 14.85 -11.88
C LEU A 321 28.03 15.11 -12.89
N THR A 322 28.64 14.04 -13.41
CA THR A 322 29.53 14.09 -14.58
C THR A 322 28.73 14.15 -15.89
N GLU A 323 29.28 14.75 -16.95
CA GLU A 323 28.55 14.97 -18.22
C GLU A 323 27.96 13.69 -18.81
N ASP A 324 28.73 12.59 -18.80
CA ASP A 324 28.27 11.27 -19.28
C ASP A 324 27.10 10.72 -18.47
N ARG A 325 27.16 10.86 -17.13
CA ARG A 325 26.09 10.42 -16.25
C ARG A 325 24.86 11.29 -16.42
N ILE A 326 25.00 12.61 -16.51
CA ILE A 326 23.89 13.52 -16.76
C ILE A 326 23.16 13.16 -18.05
N LYS A 327 23.89 12.82 -19.12
CA LYS A 327 23.30 12.39 -20.39
C LYS A 327 22.46 11.12 -20.20
N MET A 328 23.04 10.08 -19.59
CA MET A 328 22.36 8.81 -19.27
C MET A 328 21.15 8.99 -18.33
N LEU A 329 21.27 9.85 -17.33
CA LEU A 329 20.24 10.16 -16.33
C LEU A 329 19.04 10.89 -16.96
N SER A 330 19.31 11.73 -17.97
CA SER A 330 18.29 12.55 -18.62
C SER A 330 17.39 11.78 -19.59
N GLU A 331 17.72 10.55 -19.93
CA GLU A 331 16.95 9.66 -20.81
C GLU A 331 16.01 8.70 -20.03
N ARG A 332 16.17 8.56 -18.71
CA ARG A 332 15.52 7.51 -17.89
C ARG A 332 14.61 8.01 -16.75
N ALA A 333 14.51 9.31 -16.50
CA ALA A 333 14.06 9.83 -15.20
C ALA A 333 12.77 10.68 -15.20
N ASP A 334 12.00 10.60 -14.10
CA ASP A 334 10.83 11.45 -13.76
C ASP A 334 11.17 12.90 -13.37
N VAL A 335 12.46 13.17 -13.26
CA VAL A 335 13.08 14.47 -12.98
C VAL A 335 14.37 14.46 -13.77
N TYR A 336 14.57 15.46 -14.62
CA TYR A 336 15.81 15.57 -15.39
C TYR A 336 16.51 16.88 -15.08
N ILE A 337 17.85 16.81 -15.10
CA ILE A 337 18.72 17.95 -14.90
C ILE A 337 19.20 18.39 -16.28
N LYS A 338 18.95 19.66 -16.61
CA LYS A 338 19.65 20.34 -17.69
C LYS A 338 20.88 21.01 -17.10
N VAL A 339 22.03 20.72 -17.66
CA VAL A 339 23.30 21.29 -17.22
C VAL A 339 23.67 22.43 -18.14
N LEU A 340 23.95 23.57 -17.54
CA LEU A 340 24.47 24.76 -18.19
C LEU A 340 25.84 25.07 -17.59
N GLU A 341 26.61 25.93 -18.25
CA GLU A 341 28.00 26.23 -17.85
C GLU A 341 28.13 26.61 -16.36
N SER A 342 27.17 27.38 -15.82
CA SER A 342 27.19 27.93 -14.45
C SER A 342 26.12 27.39 -13.49
N GLU A 343 25.14 26.61 -13.98
CA GLU A 343 24.00 26.16 -13.16
C GLU A 343 23.43 24.80 -13.56
N TYR A 344 22.83 24.12 -12.58
CA TYR A 344 21.93 22.99 -12.76
C TYR A 344 20.48 23.50 -12.81
N ARG A 345 19.75 23.19 -13.89
CA ARG A 345 18.29 23.37 -13.93
C ARG A 345 17.60 22.04 -13.73
N LEU A 346 16.95 21.89 -12.59
CA LEU A 346 16.10 20.74 -12.31
C LEU A 346 14.70 21.02 -12.87
N ILE A 347 14.28 20.23 -13.85
CA ILE A 347 12.95 20.35 -14.43
C ILE A 347 12.00 19.38 -13.74
N VAL A 348 10.95 19.95 -13.14
CA VAL A 348 9.95 19.22 -12.38
C VAL A 348 8.59 19.39 -13.06
N PRO A 349 8.00 18.32 -13.62
CA PRO A 349 6.67 18.38 -14.22
C PRO A 349 5.61 18.87 -13.21
N ASP A 350 4.75 19.79 -13.64
CA ASP A 350 3.66 20.35 -12.81
C ASP A 350 2.34 19.61 -13.06
N VAL A 351 2.27 18.39 -12.52
CA VAL A 351 1.11 17.50 -12.65
C VAL A 351 -0.15 18.11 -12.05
N ASP A 352 -0.03 18.73 -10.87
CA ASP A 352 -1.17 19.39 -10.20
C ASP A 352 -1.73 20.55 -11.04
N GLY A 353 -0.83 21.37 -11.61
CA GLY A 353 -1.21 22.45 -12.52
C GLY A 353 -1.92 21.93 -13.77
N PHE A 354 -1.38 20.88 -14.39
CA PHE A 354 -1.99 20.23 -15.55
C PHE A 354 -3.39 19.67 -15.25
N ILE A 355 -3.57 18.91 -14.16
CA ILE A 355 -4.86 18.31 -13.79
C ILE A 355 -5.91 19.38 -13.50
N GLN A 356 -5.55 20.44 -12.75
CA GLN A 356 -6.49 21.50 -12.41
C GLN A 356 -6.92 22.31 -13.64
N ALA A 357 -5.99 22.57 -14.54
CA ALA A 357 -6.24 23.30 -15.79
C ALA A 357 -7.08 22.46 -16.75
N SER A 358 -6.64 21.25 -17.10
CA SER A 358 -7.38 20.34 -17.98
C SER A 358 -8.77 20.04 -17.43
N GLY A 359 -8.90 19.76 -16.12
CA GLY A 359 -10.16 19.51 -15.43
C GLY A 359 -11.21 20.63 -15.54
N ARG A 360 -10.88 21.81 -16.09
CA ARG A 360 -11.88 22.84 -16.39
C ARG A 360 -12.74 22.52 -17.60
N SER A 361 -12.28 21.66 -18.51
CA SER A 361 -13.07 21.20 -19.66
C SER A 361 -13.93 19.97 -19.37
N SER A 362 -13.93 19.44 -18.15
CA SER A 362 -14.72 18.26 -17.79
C SER A 362 -15.25 18.38 -16.36
N ARG A 363 -16.57 18.37 -16.19
CA ARG A 363 -17.22 18.53 -14.88
C ARG A 363 -18.39 17.57 -14.71
N LEU A 364 -18.70 17.31 -13.45
CA LEU A 364 -19.89 16.59 -13.05
C LEU A 364 -21.14 17.44 -13.34
N PHE A 365 -22.14 16.82 -13.96
CA PHE A 365 -23.49 17.36 -14.16
C PHE A 365 -24.52 16.23 -13.98
N ALA A 366 -25.82 16.53 -14.06
CA ALA A 366 -26.86 15.52 -13.81
C ALA A 366 -26.74 14.25 -14.68
N GLY A 367 -26.20 14.37 -15.90
CA GLY A 367 -25.95 13.24 -16.81
C GLY A 367 -24.61 12.50 -16.61
N GLY A 368 -23.91 12.74 -15.50
CA GLY A 368 -22.59 12.14 -15.23
C GLY A 368 -21.44 13.14 -15.42
N ILE A 369 -20.33 12.70 -16.01
CA ILE A 369 -19.15 13.56 -16.24
C ILE A 369 -19.11 14.01 -17.69
N SER A 370 -19.09 15.33 -17.90
CA SER A 370 -18.97 15.89 -19.24
C SER A 370 -17.62 15.58 -19.87
N ARG A 371 -17.59 15.28 -21.16
CA ARG A 371 -16.34 15.12 -21.90
C ARG A 371 -15.65 16.46 -22.12
N GLY A 372 -14.32 16.41 -22.25
CA GLY A 372 -13.47 17.55 -22.56
C GLY A 372 -12.25 17.13 -23.37
N VAL A 373 -11.61 18.10 -24.03
CA VAL A 373 -10.36 17.87 -24.77
C VAL A 373 -9.24 18.69 -24.15
N SER A 374 -8.02 18.16 -24.17
CA SER A 374 -6.81 18.90 -23.84
C SER A 374 -5.76 18.71 -24.94
N PHE A 375 -5.12 19.79 -25.36
CA PHE A 375 -3.96 19.76 -26.27
C PHE A 375 -2.69 20.11 -25.51
N ILE A 376 -1.64 19.33 -25.68
CA ILE A 376 -0.31 19.56 -25.12
C ILE A 376 0.64 19.81 -26.28
N ILE A 377 1.03 21.07 -26.48
CA ILE A 377 2.03 21.44 -27.48
C ILE A 377 3.41 21.21 -26.85
N VAL A 378 4.19 20.31 -27.45
CA VAL A 378 5.45 19.84 -26.88
C VAL A 378 6.57 20.83 -27.19
N ASP A 379 6.97 21.62 -26.20
CA ASP A 379 8.13 22.51 -26.27
C ASP A 379 9.41 21.86 -25.69
N ASP A 380 9.24 20.86 -24.83
CA ASP A 380 10.33 20.06 -24.26
C ASP A 380 9.88 18.58 -24.11
N GLU A 381 10.52 17.68 -24.88
CA GLU A 381 10.18 16.25 -24.89
C GLU A 381 10.45 15.55 -23.53
N LYS A 382 11.45 16.00 -22.78
CA LYS A 382 11.79 15.42 -21.48
C LYS A 382 10.77 15.86 -20.42
N ALA A 383 10.32 17.11 -20.49
CA ALA A 383 9.24 17.60 -19.63
C ALA A 383 7.96 16.79 -19.88
N LEU A 384 7.65 16.51 -21.14
CA LEU A 384 6.51 15.69 -21.51
C LEU A 384 6.65 14.30 -20.92
N HIS A 385 7.78 13.63 -21.15
CA HIS A 385 8.01 12.27 -20.64
C HIS A 385 7.79 12.19 -19.12
N GLY A 386 8.40 13.12 -18.37
CA GLY A 386 8.22 13.18 -16.91
C GLY A 386 6.79 13.49 -16.48
N LEU A 387 6.07 14.34 -17.21
CA LEU A 387 4.66 14.64 -16.96
C LEU A 387 3.80 13.39 -17.16
N LEU A 388 3.95 12.70 -18.30
CA LEU A 388 3.18 11.51 -18.64
C LEU A 388 3.45 10.36 -17.66
N LYS A 389 4.71 10.16 -17.25
CA LYS A 389 5.08 9.10 -16.30
C LYS A 389 4.45 9.31 -14.92
N ARG A 390 4.45 10.56 -14.42
CA ARG A 390 3.75 10.90 -13.16
C ARG A 390 2.23 10.88 -13.29
N LEU A 391 1.68 11.27 -14.43
CA LEU A 391 0.24 11.14 -14.69
C LEU A 391 -0.18 9.68 -14.68
N LYS A 392 0.54 8.80 -15.37
CA LYS A 392 0.29 7.35 -15.38
C LYS A 392 0.34 6.74 -13.97
N LEU A 393 1.21 7.25 -13.10
CA LEU A 393 1.31 6.84 -11.69
C LEU A 393 0.07 7.22 -10.86
N LEU A 394 -0.52 8.39 -11.13
CA LEU A 394 -1.64 8.96 -10.38
C LEU A 394 -3.01 8.59 -10.98
N TYR A 395 -3.07 8.46 -12.30
CA TYR A 395 -4.27 8.24 -13.11
C TYR A 395 -3.94 7.19 -14.18
N GLU A 396 -4.06 5.92 -13.81
CA GLU A 396 -3.69 4.76 -14.65
C GLU A 396 -4.42 4.70 -16.01
N ASP A 397 -5.59 5.35 -16.15
CA ASP A 397 -6.50 5.26 -17.31
C ASP A 397 -6.60 6.57 -18.12
N GLU A 398 -5.68 7.52 -17.99
CA GLU A 398 -5.73 8.73 -18.84
C GLU A 398 -5.39 8.41 -20.30
N SER A 399 -6.32 8.70 -21.22
CA SER A 399 -6.08 8.63 -22.65
C SER A 399 -5.16 9.76 -23.09
N ILE A 400 -3.90 9.42 -23.32
CA ILE A 400 -2.90 10.28 -23.95
C ILE A 400 -2.67 9.73 -25.35
N ILE A 401 -2.98 10.52 -26.37
CA ILE A 401 -2.97 10.11 -27.77
C ILE A 401 -2.15 11.11 -28.57
N GLU A 402 -1.43 10.65 -29.59
CA GLU A 402 -0.87 11.59 -30.57
C GLU A 402 -2.01 12.30 -31.31
N TYR A 403 -1.83 13.59 -31.55
CA TYR A 403 -2.83 14.39 -32.24
C TYR A 403 -3.00 13.96 -33.69
N SER A 404 -4.24 13.61 -34.05
CA SER A 404 -4.72 13.61 -35.43
C SER A 404 -6.02 14.39 -35.52
N GLU A 405 -6.24 15.03 -36.66
CA GLU A 405 -7.41 15.87 -36.87
C GLU A 405 -8.70 15.04 -36.84
N GLU A 406 -8.68 13.81 -37.39
CA GLU A 406 -9.81 12.90 -37.38
C GLU A 406 -10.18 12.46 -35.95
N ALA A 407 -9.19 12.14 -35.12
CA ALA A 407 -9.43 11.72 -33.75
C ALA A 407 -9.99 12.88 -32.92
N ALA A 408 -9.38 14.07 -33.01
CA ALA A 408 -9.84 15.24 -32.29
C ALA A 408 -11.26 15.64 -32.71
N ARG A 409 -11.60 15.61 -34.00
CA ARG A 409 -12.94 15.93 -34.48
C ARG A 409 -14.02 15.03 -33.86
N ARG A 410 -13.78 13.72 -33.77
CA ARG A 410 -14.72 12.77 -33.12
C ARG A 410 -14.94 13.11 -31.65
N GLU A 411 -13.87 13.45 -30.93
CA GLU A 411 -13.97 13.85 -29.52
C GLU A 411 -14.80 15.13 -29.35
N PHE A 412 -14.64 16.12 -30.24
CA PHE A 412 -15.42 17.35 -30.18
C PHE A 412 -16.92 17.15 -30.45
N GLU A 413 -17.31 16.20 -31.30
CA GLU A 413 -18.73 15.85 -31.52
C GLU A 413 -19.40 15.45 -30.20
N TRP A 414 -18.72 14.63 -29.42
CA TRP A 414 -19.13 14.18 -28.10
C TRP A 414 -19.13 15.30 -27.04
N VAL A 415 -18.08 16.13 -27.02
CA VAL A 415 -17.99 17.29 -26.12
C VAL A 415 -19.15 18.24 -26.36
N ASP A 416 -19.47 18.54 -27.62
CA ASP A 416 -20.51 19.49 -28.01
C ASP A 416 -21.91 18.97 -27.74
N GLU A 417 -22.10 17.66 -27.84
CA GLU A 417 -23.31 17.00 -27.36
C GLU A 417 -23.49 17.18 -25.85
N ASP A 418 -22.44 16.98 -25.06
CA ASP A 418 -22.50 17.15 -23.60
C ASP A 418 -22.78 18.60 -23.21
N ARG A 419 -22.18 19.59 -23.91
CA ARG A 419 -22.48 21.02 -23.67
C ARG A 419 -23.94 21.35 -23.96
N ARG A 420 -24.49 20.84 -25.06
CA ARG A 420 -25.92 21.01 -25.39
C ARG A 420 -26.81 20.44 -24.28
N LYS A 421 -26.52 19.24 -23.79
CA LYS A 421 -27.26 18.63 -22.66
C LYS A 421 -27.20 19.48 -21.40
N ILE A 422 -26.02 19.97 -21.01
CA ILE A 422 -25.84 20.83 -19.82
C ILE A 422 -26.66 22.12 -19.97
N ILE A 423 -26.64 22.76 -21.14
CA ILE A 423 -27.40 23.98 -21.42
C ILE A 423 -28.91 23.72 -21.32
N SER A 424 -29.42 22.66 -21.93
CA SER A 424 -30.84 22.28 -21.88
C SER A 424 -31.32 22.02 -20.44
N ILE A 425 -30.52 21.31 -19.63
CA ILE A 425 -30.83 21.07 -18.22
C ILE A 425 -30.90 22.39 -17.45
N ARG A 426 -29.95 23.31 -17.64
CA ARG A 426 -29.95 24.62 -16.97
C ARG A 426 -31.11 25.51 -17.38
N LYS A 427 -31.61 25.36 -18.61
CA LYS A 427 -32.82 26.05 -19.10
C LYS A 427 -34.11 25.45 -18.54
N GLY A 428 -34.05 24.31 -17.86
CA GLY A 428 -35.21 23.60 -17.31
C GLY A 428 -36.02 22.82 -18.34
N GLU A 429 -35.42 22.47 -19.49
CA GLU A 429 -36.08 21.73 -20.57
C GLU A 429 -36.34 20.25 -20.20
N PHE A 430 -35.63 19.72 -19.19
CA PHE A 430 -35.75 18.35 -18.65
C PHE A 430 -35.76 18.36 -17.12
N ARG A 431 -36.38 17.37 -16.47
CA ARG A 431 -36.27 17.17 -15.02
C ARG A 431 -35.01 16.39 -14.69
N ALA A 432 -34.29 16.78 -13.62
CA ALA A 432 -33.05 16.12 -13.23
C ALA A 432 -33.25 14.63 -12.90
N GLU A 433 -34.41 14.24 -12.37
CA GLU A 433 -34.73 12.84 -12.05
C GLU A 433 -34.88 11.94 -13.28
N GLU A 434 -35.14 12.51 -14.47
CA GLU A 434 -35.23 11.75 -15.74
C GLU A 434 -33.84 11.44 -16.33
N VAL A 435 -32.79 12.08 -15.79
CA VAL A 435 -31.40 12.02 -16.27
C VAL A 435 -30.45 11.49 -15.20
N ASP A 436 -30.91 11.23 -13.97
CA ASP A 436 -30.05 10.97 -12.82
C ASP A 436 -29.26 9.64 -12.96
N VAL A 437 -28.00 9.75 -13.38
CA VAL A 437 -27.10 8.61 -13.61
C VAL A 437 -26.33 8.22 -12.34
N ILE A 438 -26.18 9.13 -11.38
CA ILE A 438 -25.20 8.94 -10.29
C ILE A 438 -25.83 8.17 -9.13
N ARG A 439 -25.57 6.86 -9.08
CA ARG A 439 -26.05 6.00 -7.99
C ARG A 439 -25.12 6.03 -6.78
N SER A 440 -25.65 5.91 -5.57
CA SER A 440 -24.86 5.70 -4.37
C SER A 440 -24.56 4.21 -4.17
N ALA A 441 -23.33 3.88 -3.77
CA ALA A 441 -22.93 2.52 -3.47
C ALA A 441 -22.13 2.44 -2.16
N LEU A 442 -22.55 1.56 -1.25
CA LEU A 442 -21.83 1.26 -0.02
C LEU A 442 -20.82 0.14 -0.29
N VAL A 443 -19.54 0.47 -0.24
CA VAL A 443 -18.43 -0.50 -0.38
C VAL A 443 -17.96 -0.93 1.01
N ILE A 444 -18.05 -2.22 1.34
CA ILE A 444 -17.67 -2.75 2.65
C ILE A 444 -16.42 -3.61 2.50
N VAL A 445 -15.38 -3.30 3.27
CA VAL A 445 -14.11 -4.06 3.30
C VAL A 445 -13.78 -4.55 4.70
N GLU A 446 -12.82 -5.46 4.82
CA GLU A 446 -12.42 -6.04 6.10
C GLU A 446 -11.59 -5.07 6.95
N SER A 447 -10.73 -4.23 6.37
CA SER A 447 -9.78 -3.40 7.13
C SER A 447 -9.89 -1.88 6.89
N PRO A 448 -9.61 -1.05 7.92
CA PRO A 448 -9.60 0.40 7.77
C PRO A 448 -8.57 0.93 6.77
N THR A 449 -7.44 0.24 6.58
CA THR A 449 -6.40 0.66 5.64
C THR A 449 -6.89 0.48 4.22
N LYS A 450 -7.46 -0.68 3.88
CA LYS A 450 -8.06 -0.95 2.57
C LYS A 450 -9.19 0.04 2.26
N ALA A 451 -10.03 0.37 3.24
CA ALA A 451 -11.10 1.36 3.08
C ALA A 451 -10.53 2.73 2.68
N ARG A 452 -9.49 3.20 3.38
CA ARG A 452 -8.82 4.46 3.03
C ARG A 452 -8.17 4.40 1.65
N THR A 453 -7.50 3.30 1.31
CA THR A 453 -6.81 3.13 0.02
C THR A 453 -7.80 3.19 -1.14
N ILE A 454 -8.89 2.44 -1.06
CA ILE A 454 -9.96 2.45 -2.07
C ILE A 454 -10.57 3.84 -2.19
N ALA A 455 -10.88 4.48 -1.06
CA ALA A 455 -11.46 5.81 -1.07
C ALA A 455 -10.51 6.86 -1.70
N THR A 456 -9.19 6.65 -1.62
CA THR A 456 -8.19 7.54 -2.25
C THR A 456 -7.98 7.35 -3.76
N PHE A 457 -8.49 6.27 -4.36
CA PHE A 457 -8.31 6.03 -5.82
C PHE A 457 -8.97 7.08 -6.70
N PHE A 458 -10.01 7.71 -6.19
CA PHE A 458 -10.74 8.77 -6.89
C PHE A 458 -10.44 10.14 -6.29
N GLY A 459 -9.26 10.25 -5.68
CA GLY A 459 -8.75 11.46 -5.06
C GLY A 459 -9.05 11.54 -3.57
N ARG A 460 -8.92 12.72 -2.97
CA ARG A 460 -9.06 12.91 -1.52
C ARG A 460 -10.51 12.65 -1.06
N PRO A 461 -10.76 11.62 -0.25
CA PRO A 461 -12.12 11.30 0.17
C PRO A 461 -12.63 12.26 1.25
N VAL A 462 -13.94 12.45 1.27
CA VAL A 462 -14.68 13.06 2.38
C VAL A 462 -14.73 12.04 3.51
N ARG A 463 -14.67 12.50 4.77
CA ARG A 463 -14.76 11.62 5.94
C ARG A 463 -16.03 11.93 6.72
N ARG A 464 -16.82 10.89 6.98
CA ARG A 464 -18.04 10.95 7.80
C ARG A 464 -17.97 9.90 8.93
N ARG A 465 -18.62 10.16 10.05
CA ARG A 465 -18.80 9.23 11.17
C ARG A 465 -20.27 8.82 11.22
N VAL A 466 -20.51 7.51 11.25
CA VAL A 466 -21.84 6.91 11.39
C VAL A 466 -21.74 5.90 12.52
N GLY A 467 -22.37 6.21 13.66
CA GLY A 467 -22.18 5.47 14.90
C GLY A 467 -20.71 5.28 15.29
N SER A 468 -20.31 4.01 15.45
CA SER A 468 -18.93 3.61 15.76
C SER A 468 -17.98 3.69 14.55
N LEU A 469 -18.51 3.78 13.32
CA LEU A 469 -17.73 3.72 12.10
C LEU A 469 -17.27 5.10 11.59
N THR A 470 -16.03 5.14 11.11
CA THR A 470 -15.60 6.16 10.16
C THR A 470 -15.77 5.60 8.76
N VAL A 471 -16.53 6.31 7.93
CA VAL A 471 -16.68 6.03 6.49
C VAL A 471 -16.00 7.10 5.64
N TYR A 472 -15.66 6.72 4.41
CA TYR A 472 -15.00 7.58 3.45
C TYR A 472 -15.81 7.66 2.17
N GLU A 473 -16.12 8.86 1.73
CA GLU A 473 -16.93 9.09 0.54
C GLU A 473 -16.07 9.63 -0.60
N SER A 474 -16.18 9.01 -1.78
CA SER A 474 -15.49 9.44 -3.00
C SER A 474 -16.39 9.30 -4.23
N LEU A 475 -16.14 10.10 -5.26
CA LEU A 475 -16.85 10.02 -6.53
C LEU A 475 -16.05 9.17 -7.52
N SER A 476 -16.58 8.03 -7.96
CA SER A 476 -15.93 7.18 -8.97
C SER A 476 -16.17 7.66 -10.41
N GLY A 477 -17.14 8.55 -10.57
CA GLY A 477 -17.58 9.20 -11.80
C GLY A 477 -18.98 8.80 -12.25
N GLU A 478 -19.32 7.52 -12.04
CA GLU A 478 -20.67 6.99 -12.26
C GLU A 478 -21.43 6.83 -10.94
N MET A 479 -20.71 6.80 -9.80
CA MET A 479 -21.30 6.54 -8.49
C MET A 479 -20.65 7.38 -7.39
N VAL A 480 -21.43 7.65 -6.35
CA VAL A 480 -20.92 8.08 -5.03
C VAL A 480 -20.60 6.81 -4.25
N LEU A 481 -19.31 6.57 -3.99
CA LEU A 481 -18.85 5.43 -3.21
C LEU A 481 -18.71 5.82 -1.74
N THR A 482 -19.46 5.17 -0.87
CA THR A 482 -19.27 5.24 0.58
C THR A 482 -18.52 4.00 1.02
N VAL A 483 -17.27 4.14 1.43
CA VAL A 483 -16.37 3.04 1.78
C VAL A 483 -16.29 2.90 3.30
N ALA A 484 -16.68 1.73 3.81
CA ALA A 484 -16.71 1.36 5.22
C ALA A 484 -15.86 0.13 5.50
N ALA A 485 -15.31 0.03 6.72
CA ALA A 485 -14.55 -1.15 7.16
C ALA A 485 -15.28 -1.87 8.30
N CYS A 486 -15.51 -3.18 8.18
CA CYS A 486 -16.09 -4.01 9.25
C CYS A 486 -15.07 -4.36 10.35
N GLN A 487 -13.78 -4.12 10.09
CA GLN A 487 -12.67 -4.33 11.02
C GLN A 487 -12.48 -5.80 11.44
N GLY A 488 -12.46 -6.71 10.45
CA GLY A 488 -12.34 -8.15 10.63
C GLY A 488 -13.68 -8.86 10.82
N HIS A 489 -13.67 -10.01 11.51
CA HIS A 489 -14.87 -10.79 11.82
C HIS A 489 -15.85 -10.01 12.70
N LEU A 490 -17.12 -10.06 12.33
CA LEU A 490 -18.23 -9.48 13.11
C LEU A 490 -18.82 -10.51 14.09
N PHE A 491 -18.80 -11.78 13.68
CA PHE A 491 -19.34 -12.89 14.43
C PHE A 491 -18.31 -14.00 14.60
N ASP A 492 -18.48 -14.80 15.66
CA ASP A 492 -17.75 -16.04 15.86
C ASP A 492 -18.68 -17.09 16.52
N LEU A 493 -18.27 -18.36 16.49
CA LEU A 493 -19.02 -19.45 17.11
C LEU A 493 -19.17 -19.21 18.62
N THR A 494 -20.40 -19.25 19.09
CA THR A 494 -20.72 -19.25 20.52
C THR A 494 -20.10 -20.45 21.23
N THR A 495 -19.87 -20.32 22.53
CA THR A 495 -19.34 -21.40 23.38
C THR A 495 -20.41 -22.10 24.20
N ILE A 496 -21.64 -21.55 24.27
CA ILE A 496 -22.68 -21.98 25.22
C ILE A 496 -23.77 -22.88 24.61
N HIS A 497 -23.92 -22.92 23.29
CA HIS A 497 -24.98 -23.69 22.61
C HIS A 497 -24.49 -25.03 22.07
N GLY A 498 -25.37 -26.04 22.10
CA GLY A 498 -25.14 -27.35 21.48
C GLY A 498 -23.80 -27.98 21.86
N PHE A 499 -23.15 -28.64 20.90
CA PHE A 499 -21.79 -29.14 21.05
C PHE A 499 -20.79 -28.05 20.66
N HIS A 500 -20.27 -27.33 21.66
CA HIS A 500 -19.28 -26.25 21.53
C HIS A 500 -19.62 -25.16 20.52
N GLY A 501 -20.91 -24.82 20.41
CA GLY A 501 -21.43 -23.79 19.52
C GLY A 501 -22.27 -24.31 18.35
N VAL A 502 -22.47 -25.62 18.24
CA VAL A 502 -23.18 -26.24 17.12
C VAL A 502 -24.36 -27.07 17.62
N ASP A 503 -25.57 -26.65 17.27
CA ASP A 503 -26.79 -27.44 17.53
C ASP A 503 -26.88 -28.60 16.54
N VAL A 504 -27.44 -29.72 16.98
CA VAL A 504 -27.83 -30.83 16.10
C VAL A 504 -29.35 -30.89 16.04
N ARG A 505 -29.94 -30.60 14.87
CA ARG A 505 -31.38 -30.63 14.63
C ARG A 505 -31.67 -31.52 13.42
N ASP A 506 -32.49 -32.56 13.58
CA ASP A 506 -32.85 -33.49 12.49
C ASP A 506 -31.65 -34.04 11.70
N LYS A 507 -30.56 -34.38 12.41
CA LYS A 507 -29.27 -34.84 11.83
C LYS A 507 -28.53 -33.80 10.97
N VAL A 508 -28.90 -32.53 11.09
CA VAL A 508 -28.23 -31.36 10.50
C VAL A 508 -27.49 -30.59 11.60
N PHE A 509 -26.26 -30.21 11.31
CA PHE A 509 -25.41 -29.40 12.18
C PHE A 509 -25.66 -27.92 11.89
N VAL A 510 -26.12 -27.20 12.90
CA VAL A 510 -26.51 -25.79 12.81
C VAL A 510 -25.58 -24.96 13.70
N PRO A 511 -24.52 -24.36 13.15
CA PRO A 511 -23.64 -23.49 13.91
C PRO A 511 -24.38 -22.25 14.41
N LYS A 512 -24.10 -21.87 15.66
CA LYS A 512 -24.64 -20.68 16.30
C LYS A 512 -23.53 -19.64 16.44
N TYR A 513 -23.78 -18.46 15.90
CA TYR A 513 -22.84 -17.36 15.91
C TYR A 513 -23.34 -16.24 16.82
N THR A 514 -22.40 -15.55 17.47
CA THR A 514 -22.67 -14.38 18.31
C THR A 514 -21.65 -13.28 18.02
N TRP A 515 -21.90 -12.09 18.55
CA TRP A 515 -21.04 -10.92 18.35
C TRP A 515 -19.64 -11.15 18.91
N VAL A 516 -18.63 -10.84 18.10
CA VAL A 516 -17.27 -10.70 18.61
C VAL A 516 -17.20 -9.46 19.49
N LYS A 517 -16.65 -9.62 20.68
CA LYS A 517 -16.40 -8.55 21.64
C LYS A 517 -14.89 -8.37 21.80
N ARG A 518 -14.44 -7.14 22.03
CA ARG A 518 -13.04 -6.83 22.32
C ARG A 518 -12.93 -5.96 23.56
N CYS A 519 -12.12 -6.38 24.53
CA CYS A 519 -11.79 -5.55 25.67
C CYS A 519 -10.92 -4.37 25.23
N THR A 520 -11.32 -3.15 25.55
CA THR A 520 -10.54 -1.95 25.23
C THR A 520 -9.34 -1.77 26.17
N SER A 521 -9.42 -2.33 27.38
CA SER A 521 -8.34 -2.24 28.38
C SER A 521 -7.17 -3.18 28.10
N CYS A 522 -7.41 -4.47 27.82
CA CYS A 522 -6.33 -5.46 27.57
C CYS A 522 -6.24 -5.96 26.13
N GLY A 523 -7.24 -5.67 25.28
CA GLY A 523 -7.25 -6.07 23.88
C GLY A 523 -7.78 -7.48 23.59
N GLU A 524 -8.12 -8.27 24.61
CA GLU A 524 -8.62 -9.64 24.46
C GLU A 524 -9.91 -9.69 23.63
N GLN A 525 -10.02 -10.68 22.75
CA GLN A 525 -11.21 -10.91 21.93
C GLN A 525 -11.95 -12.15 22.41
N PHE A 526 -13.25 -12.02 22.63
CA PHE A 526 -14.08 -13.10 23.18
C PHE A 526 -15.52 -12.99 22.70
N THR A 527 -16.30 -14.04 22.98
CA THR A 527 -17.75 -14.12 22.75
C THR A 527 -18.45 -14.40 24.08
N ASP A 528 -19.79 -14.36 24.08
CA ASP A 528 -20.69 -14.86 25.14
C ASP A 528 -20.60 -14.21 26.54
N TYR A 529 -19.48 -13.60 26.92
CA TYR A 529 -19.29 -12.95 28.22
C TYR A 529 -19.61 -11.44 28.17
N ASP A 530 -20.03 -10.88 29.30
CA ASP A 530 -20.30 -9.43 29.47
C ASP A 530 -19.17 -8.68 30.18
N ARG A 531 -18.15 -9.40 30.65
CA ARG A 531 -16.90 -8.84 31.19
C ARG A 531 -15.73 -9.53 30.51
N CYS A 532 -14.61 -8.82 30.42
CA CYS A 532 -13.40 -9.40 29.84
C CYS A 532 -12.97 -10.66 30.63
N PRO A 533 -12.82 -11.83 29.99
CA PRO A 533 -12.45 -13.06 30.68
C PRO A 533 -10.99 -13.04 31.17
N GLU A 534 -10.14 -12.19 30.58
CA GLU A 534 -8.72 -12.09 30.91
C GLU A 534 -8.45 -11.09 32.04
N CYS A 535 -9.00 -9.88 31.97
CA CYS A 535 -8.72 -8.81 32.94
C CYS A 535 -9.92 -8.39 33.81
N GLY A 536 -11.11 -8.93 33.58
CA GLY A 536 -12.34 -8.61 34.34
C GLY A 536 -12.97 -7.24 34.04
N SER A 537 -12.37 -6.44 33.14
CA SER A 537 -12.86 -5.11 32.76
C SER A 537 -14.27 -5.17 32.14
N GLY A 538 -15.07 -4.15 32.43
CA GLY A 538 -16.37 -3.90 31.77
C GLY A 538 -16.25 -3.07 30.48
N ASP A 539 -15.08 -2.53 30.18
CA ASP A 539 -14.87 -1.70 29.00
C ASP A 539 -14.72 -2.58 27.75
N ILE A 540 -15.85 -2.80 27.09
CA ILE A 540 -15.98 -3.75 25.99
C ILE A 540 -16.57 -3.05 24.78
N PHE A 541 -15.88 -3.21 23.66
CA PHE A 541 -16.39 -2.84 22.35
C PHE A 541 -17.03 -4.06 21.68
N SER A 542 -18.32 -3.96 21.33
CA SER A 542 -19.04 -5.00 20.60
C SER A 542 -19.06 -4.72 19.11
N LYS A 543 -18.87 -5.76 18.28
CA LYS A 543 -19.03 -5.65 16.82
C LYS A 543 -20.47 -5.38 16.38
N GLU A 544 -21.44 -5.51 17.27
CA GLU A 544 -22.82 -5.09 17.04
C GLU A 544 -22.91 -3.60 16.67
N GLU A 545 -22.14 -2.74 17.36
CA GLU A 545 -22.10 -1.30 17.07
C GLU A 545 -21.61 -0.99 15.65
N ILE A 546 -20.77 -1.87 15.08
CA ILE A 546 -20.33 -1.77 13.68
C ILE A 546 -21.46 -2.16 12.74
N MET A 547 -22.15 -3.26 13.04
CA MET A 547 -23.27 -3.71 12.21
C MET A 547 -24.40 -2.68 12.19
N ASP A 548 -24.73 -2.05 13.31
CA ASP A 548 -25.78 -1.05 13.36
C ASP A 548 -25.46 0.19 12.51
N ALA A 549 -24.19 0.62 12.51
CA ALA A 549 -23.73 1.64 11.59
C ALA A 549 -23.81 1.19 10.11
N LEU A 550 -23.48 -0.07 9.80
CA LEU A 550 -23.62 -0.62 8.44
C LEU A 550 -25.10 -0.70 7.99
N LYS A 551 -26.02 -1.03 8.88
CA LYS A 551 -27.48 -1.03 8.60
C LYS A 551 -27.97 0.37 8.25
N GLN A 552 -27.53 1.40 8.98
CA GLN A 552 -27.86 2.80 8.64
C GLN A 552 -27.35 3.18 7.24
N LEU A 553 -26.09 2.87 6.95
CA LEU A 553 -25.49 3.12 5.64
C LEU A 553 -26.17 2.33 4.50
N ALA A 554 -26.63 1.11 4.78
CA ALA A 554 -27.35 0.27 3.81
C ALA A 554 -28.67 0.90 3.35
N LEU A 555 -29.34 1.66 4.22
CA LEU A 555 -30.56 2.40 3.90
C LEU A 555 -30.30 3.65 3.03
N GLU A 556 -29.09 4.23 3.12
CA GLU A 556 -28.69 5.40 2.33
C GLU A 556 -28.20 5.03 0.91
N ALA A 557 -27.76 3.79 0.72
CA ALA A 557 -27.13 3.33 -0.51
C ALA A 557 -28.13 2.71 -1.50
N ASN A 558 -27.98 2.95 -2.81
CA ASN A 558 -28.77 2.24 -3.82
C ASN A 558 -28.32 0.76 -3.98
N ARG A 559 -27.03 0.50 -3.75
CA ARG A 559 -26.41 -0.84 -3.86
C ARG A 559 -25.33 -1.02 -2.79
N ILE A 560 -25.12 -2.26 -2.35
CA ILE A 560 -24.06 -2.66 -1.43
C ILE A 560 -23.05 -3.54 -2.18
N LEU A 561 -21.77 -3.28 -1.96
CA LEU A 561 -20.65 -3.93 -2.61
C LEU A 561 -19.71 -4.49 -1.55
N ILE A 562 -19.71 -5.81 -1.37
CA ILE A 562 -18.86 -6.50 -0.41
C ILE A 562 -17.52 -6.78 -1.08
N ALA A 563 -16.46 -6.16 -0.58
CA ALA A 563 -15.11 -6.18 -1.14
C ALA A 563 -14.08 -6.74 -0.14
N THR A 564 -14.46 -7.79 0.59
CA THR A 564 -13.58 -8.54 1.50
C THR A 564 -12.47 -9.27 0.75
N ASP A 565 -11.46 -9.75 1.47
CA ASP A 565 -10.33 -10.47 0.88
C ASP A 565 -10.77 -11.69 0.06
N PRO A 566 -10.02 -12.05 -1.00
CA PRO A 566 -10.44 -13.07 -1.96
C PRO A 566 -10.13 -14.49 -1.49
N ASP A 567 -10.35 -14.82 -0.21
CA ASP A 567 -10.17 -16.15 0.35
C ASP A 567 -11.41 -16.65 1.11
N ALA A 568 -11.39 -17.89 1.59
CA ALA A 568 -12.52 -18.47 2.31
C ALA A 568 -12.88 -17.70 3.60
N GLU A 569 -11.89 -17.08 4.26
CA GLU A 569 -12.09 -16.24 5.45
C GLU A 569 -12.84 -14.95 5.08
N GLY A 570 -12.39 -14.24 4.05
CA GLY A 570 -13.04 -13.06 3.51
C GLY A 570 -14.44 -13.35 2.96
N GLU A 571 -14.64 -14.53 2.37
CA GLU A 571 -15.96 -14.96 1.89
C GLU A 571 -16.93 -15.21 3.05
N LYS A 572 -16.48 -15.81 4.16
CA LYS A 572 -17.30 -15.94 5.38
C LYS A 572 -17.69 -14.58 5.96
N ILE A 573 -16.74 -13.65 6.09
CA ILE A 573 -17.03 -12.29 6.59
C ILE A 573 -18.05 -11.60 5.68
N GLY A 574 -17.85 -11.71 4.37
CA GLY A 574 -18.78 -11.18 3.38
C GLY A 574 -20.17 -11.80 3.51
N TYR A 575 -20.26 -13.10 3.76
CA TYR A 575 -21.54 -13.79 3.92
C TYR A 575 -22.29 -13.33 5.17
N ASP A 576 -21.58 -13.11 6.27
CA ASP A 576 -22.18 -12.58 7.49
C ASP A 576 -22.75 -11.18 7.29
N ILE A 577 -22.01 -10.32 6.59
CA ILE A 577 -22.48 -8.98 6.21
C ILE A 577 -23.70 -9.09 5.29
N TYR A 578 -23.64 -9.93 4.27
CA TYR A 578 -24.74 -10.17 3.35
C TYR A 578 -26.03 -10.54 4.08
N CYS A 579 -25.98 -11.57 4.94
CA CYS A 579 -27.16 -12.05 5.68
C CYS A 579 -27.79 -10.97 6.57
N ASN A 580 -26.98 -10.11 7.19
CA ASN A 580 -27.47 -9.08 8.09
C ASN A 580 -27.96 -7.81 7.37
N LEU A 581 -27.43 -7.50 6.19
CA LEU A 581 -27.82 -6.32 5.43
C LEU A 581 -28.92 -6.59 4.40
N TYR A 582 -29.11 -7.84 3.98
CA TYR A 582 -30.14 -8.23 3.00
C TYR A 582 -31.56 -7.76 3.34
N PRO A 583 -32.03 -7.76 4.62
CA PRO A 583 -33.34 -7.22 4.97
C PRO A 583 -33.48 -5.71 4.74
N TYR A 584 -32.37 -4.96 4.80
CA TYR A 584 -32.34 -3.50 4.66
C TYR A 584 -32.15 -3.08 3.20
N ASN A 585 -31.35 -3.82 2.44
CA ASN A 585 -31.12 -3.58 1.03
C ASN A 585 -30.82 -4.90 0.30
N ARG A 586 -31.61 -5.25 -0.71
CA ARG A 586 -31.47 -6.52 -1.44
C ARG A 586 -30.42 -6.47 -2.56
N ASN A 587 -29.98 -5.27 -2.96
CA ASN A 587 -29.03 -5.07 -4.03
C ASN A 587 -27.60 -5.20 -3.49
N ILE A 588 -27.19 -6.42 -3.17
CA ILE A 588 -25.87 -6.73 -2.59
C ILE A 588 -25.06 -7.60 -3.56
N ASP A 589 -23.84 -7.19 -3.85
CA ASP A 589 -22.93 -7.93 -4.73
C ASP A 589 -21.55 -8.10 -4.13
N ARG A 590 -20.81 -9.09 -4.64
CA ARG A 590 -19.45 -9.42 -4.23
C ARG A 590 -18.45 -8.88 -5.25
N LEU A 591 -17.47 -8.11 -4.78
CA LEU A 591 -16.35 -7.63 -5.57
C LEU A 591 -15.09 -8.42 -5.23
N VAL A 592 -14.57 -9.21 -6.18
CA VAL A 592 -13.33 -9.97 -6.01
C VAL A 592 -12.21 -9.29 -6.77
N PHE A 593 -11.11 -8.96 -6.08
CA PHE A 593 -9.89 -8.47 -6.71
C PHE A 593 -8.65 -8.93 -5.90
N HIS A 594 -7.58 -9.26 -6.62
CA HIS A 594 -6.33 -9.79 -6.03
C HIS A 594 -5.26 -8.72 -5.80
N GLU A 595 -5.58 -7.47 -6.11
CA GLU A 595 -4.74 -6.30 -5.84
C GLU A 595 -5.64 -5.10 -5.54
N VAL A 596 -5.26 -4.29 -4.55
CA VAL A 596 -5.99 -3.08 -4.18
C VAL A 596 -5.53 -1.96 -5.11
N THR A 597 -6.03 -1.95 -6.34
CA THR A 597 -5.73 -0.93 -7.37
C THR A 597 -7.02 -0.36 -7.96
N ARG A 598 -6.94 0.86 -8.53
CA ARG A 598 -8.08 1.50 -9.19
C ARG A 598 -8.57 0.67 -10.37
N LYS A 599 -7.64 0.14 -11.17
CA LYS A 599 -7.93 -0.72 -12.31
C LYS A 599 -8.65 -2.00 -11.90
N ALA A 600 -8.18 -2.68 -10.84
CA ALA A 600 -8.83 -3.88 -10.35
C ALA A 600 -10.24 -3.59 -9.83
N LEU A 601 -10.42 -2.52 -9.04
CA LEU A 601 -11.74 -2.10 -8.56
C LEU A 601 -12.71 -1.80 -9.71
N ARG A 602 -12.28 -1.05 -10.73
CA ARG A 602 -13.11 -0.75 -11.92
C ARG A 602 -13.52 -2.02 -12.67
N LYS A 603 -12.59 -2.96 -12.84
CA LYS A 603 -12.87 -4.26 -13.47
C LYS A 603 -13.87 -5.08 -12.66
N SER A 604 -13.75 -5.12 -11.33
CA SER A 604 -14.68 -5.85 -10.47
C SER A 604 -16.05 -5.17 -10.41
N LEU A 605 -16.11 -3.83 -10.50
CA LEU A 605 -17.38 -3.09 -10.57
C LEU A 605 -18.17 -3.37 -11.85
N SER A 606 -17.50 -3.58 -12.98
CA SER A 606 -18.16 -3.95 -14.25
C SER A 606 -18.56 -5.42 -14.33
N LEU A 607 -17.96 -6.28 -13.51
CA LEU A 607 -18.21 -7.72 -13.44
C LEU A 607 -18.40 -8.18 -11.98
N PRO A 608 -19.46 -7.72 -11.29
CA PRO A 608 -19.74 -8.15 -9.93
C PRO A 608 -20.08 -9.65 -9.89
N GLU A 609 -19.61 -10.33 -8.84
CA GLU A 609 -19.83 -11.75 -8.61
C GLU A 609 -20.90 -11.98 -7.54
N LYS A 610 -21.37 -13.22 -7.45
CA LYS A 610 -22.19 -13.69 -6.32
C LYS A 610 -21.29 -14.28 -5.25
N MET A 611 -21.78 -14.29 -4.01
CA MET A 611 -21.11 -14.98 -2.91
C MET A 611 -20.94 -16.47 -3.23
N ARG A 612 -19.74 -17.00 -3.04
CA ARG A 612 -19.41 -18.41 -3.22
C ARG A 612 -19.68 -19.18 -1.94
N ILE A 613 -20.88 -19.76 -1.85
CA ILE A 613 -21.32 -20.51 -0.66
C ILE A 613 -20.38 -21.67 -0.30
N SER A 614 -19.77 -22.33 -1.29
CA SER A 614 -18.81 -23.42 -1.06
C SER A 614 -17.59 -23.01 -0.23
N LEU A 615 -17.10 -21.76 -0.40
CA LEU A 615 -16.01 -21.22 0.41
C LEU A 615 -16.47 -20.93 1.85
N VAL A 616 -17.70 -20.46 2.02
CA VAL A 616 -18.32 -20.21 3.33
C VAL A 616 -18.49 -21.52 4.10
N GLU A 617 -18.94 -22.57 3.42
CA GLU A 617 -19.11 -23.91 3.98
C GLU A 617 -17.77 -24.52 4.38
N SER A 618 -16.75 -24.44 3.52
CA SER A 618 -15.37 -24.87 3.84
C SER A 618 -14.83 -24.15 5.08
N GLN A 619 -14.95 -22.82 5.13
CA GLN A 619 -14.52 -22.04 6.29
C GLN A 619 -15.28 -22.43 7.55
N THR A 620 -16.59 -22.69 7.43
CA THR A 620 -17.44 -23.09 8.55
C THR A 620 -17.02 -24.44 9.10
N VAL A 621 -16.76 -25.42 8.24
CA VAL A 621 -16.23 -26.74 8.66
C VAL A 621 -14.89 -26.58 9.35
N ARG A 622 -13.95 -25.83 8.75
CA ARG A 622 -12.64 -25.55 9.37
C ARG A 622 -12.79 -24.95 10.76
N ARG A 623 -13.68 -23.96 10.92
CA ARG A 623 -13.88 -23.27 12.21
C ARG A 623 -14.52 -24.18 13.26
N ILE A 624 -15.51 -24.99 12.88
CA ILE A 624 -16.16 -25.96 13.78
C ILE A 624 -15.18 -27.05 14.20
N GLU A 625 -14.42 -27.58 13.25
CA GLU A 625 -13.44 -28.63 13.50
C GLU A 625 -12.34 -28.15 14.46
N ASP A 626 -11.73 -26.99 14.18
CA ASP A 626 -10.73 -26.39 15.07
C ASP A 626 -11.31 -26.15 16.48
N ARG A 627 -12.59 -25.77 16.57
CA ARG A 627 -13.29 -25.58 17.85
C ARG A 627 -13.47 -26.90 18.58
N TRP A 628 -14.01 -27.92 17.93
CA TRP A 628 -14.31 -29.22 18.53
C TRP A 628 -13.04 -29.95 18.97
N LEU A 629 -12.08 -30.17 18.05
CA LEU A 629 -10.83 -30.82 18.37
C LEU A 629 -10.02 -30.00 19.38
N GLY A 630 -9.98 -28.68 19.17
CA GLY A 630 -9.21 -27.78 20.02
C GLY A 630 -9.69 -27.79 21.46
N PHE A 631 -11.01 -27.63 21.69
CA PHE A 631 -11.56 -27.60 23.04
C PHE A 631 -11.41 -28.94 23.75
N GLU A 632 -11.71 -30.06 23.07
CA GLU A 632 -11.62 -31.39 23.70
C GLU A 632 -10.18 -31.74 24.08
N LEU A 633 -9.22 -31.56 23.19
CA LEU A 633 -7.82 -31.82 23.51
C LEU A 633 -7.29 -30.86 24.59
N SER A 634 -7.71 -29.57 24.56
CA SER A 634 -7.32 -28.60 25.58
C SER A 634 -7.85 -29.01 26.96
N ARG A 635 -9.09 -29.48 27.08
CA ARG A 635 -9.65 -29.98 28.34
C ARG A 635 -8.85 -31.14 28.91
N LYS A 636 -8.43 -32.08 28.07
CA LYS A 636 -7.56 -33.20 28.48
C LYS A 636 -6.19 -32.71 28.97
N LEU A 637 -5.62 -31.69 28.34
CA LEU A 637 -4.41 -31.05 28.84
C LEU A 637 -4.64 -30.35 30.19
N TRP A 638 -5.78 -29.70 30.40
CA TRP A 638 -6.09 -29.03 31.67
C TRP A 638 -6.24 -30.04 32.80
N GLU A 639 -6.94 -31.15 32.56
CA GLU A 639 -7.08 -32.27 33.49
C GLU A 639 -5.72 -32.87 33.87
N ARG A 640 -4.82 -33.04 32.88
CA ARG A 640 -3.51 -33.65 33.10
C ARG A 640 -2.48 -32.72 33.75
N PHE A 641 -2.43 -31.46 33.34
CA PHE A 641 -1.35 -30.53 33.71
C PHE A 641 -1.80 -29.41 34.66
N GLY A 642 -3.10 -29.32 34.99
CA GLY A 642 -3.65 -28.34 35.92
C GLY A 642 -3.62 -26.89 35.42
N ARG A 643 -3.42 -26.67 34.11
CA ARG A 643 -3.26 -25.34 33.51
C ARG A 643 -4.30 -25.10 32.42
N LYS A 644 -5.29 -24.23 32.71
CA LYS A 644 -6.36 -23.84 31.77
C LYS A 644 -5.88 -23.02 30.56
N THR A 645 -4.63 -22.59 30.58
CA THR A 645 -4.02 -21.82 29.48
C THR A 645 -3.42 -22.70 28.39
N LEU A 646 -3.35 -24.02 28.58
CA LEU A 646 -2.85 -24.95 27.57
C LEU A 646 -3.87 -25.12 26.45
N SER A 647 -3.40 -25.26 25.22
CA SER A 647 -4.26 -25.59 24.09
C SER A 647 -3.57 -26.57 23.16
N ALA A 648 -4.34 -27.44 22.56
CA ALA A 648 -3.87 -28.33 21.51
C ALA A 648 -4.75 -28.18 20.27
N GLY A 649 -4.19 -28.49 19.11
CA GLY A 649 -4.93 -28.52 17.86
C GLY A 649 -4.23 -29.46 16.88
N ARG A 650 -4.99 -29.96 15.89
CA ARG A 650 -4.49 -30.96 14.93
C ARG A 650 -3.22 -30.53 14.20
N VAL A 651 -3.06 -29.23 13.94
CA VAL A 651 -1.88 -28.70 13.25
C VAL A 651 -0.75 -28.36 14.22
N GLN A 652 -1.09 -27.85 15.40
CA GLN A 652 -0.10 -27.43 16.40
C GLN A 652 0.75 -28.60 16.89
N THR A 653 0.11 -29.75 17.12
CA THR A 653 0.76 -30.93 17.72
C THR A 653 1.80 -31.60 16.80
N PRO A 654 1.52 -31.89 15.51
CA PRO A 654 2.54 -32.35 14.55
C PRO A 654 3.71 -31.39 14.43
N VAL A 655 3.43 -30.09 14.34
CA VAL A 655 4.47 -29.06 14.20
C VAL A 655 5.38 -29.03 15.43
N LEU A 656 4.80 -29.14 16.64
CA LEU A 656 5.56 -29.28 17.87
C LEU A 656 6.39 -30.58 17.89
N GLY A 657 5.81 -31.68 17.41
CA GLY A 657 6.49 -32.96 17.23
C GLY A 657 7.74 -32.84 16.37
N TRP A 658 7.64 -32.23 15.19
CA TRP A 658 8.80 -32.03 14.30
C TRP A 658 9.90 -31.19 14.95
N ILE A 659 9.54 -30.18 15.75
CA ILE A 659 10.53 -29.36 16.48
C ILE A 659 11.25 -30.21 17.53
N ILE A 660 10.53 -31.08 18.25
CA ILE A 660 11.11 -31.99 19.25
C ILE A 660 12.01 -33.02 18.56
N GLU A 661 11.54 -33.66 17.50
CA GLU A 661 12.33 -34.62 16.71
C GLU A 661 13.60 -33.96 16.17
N ARG A 662 13.49 -32.77 15.59
CA ARG A 662 14.65 -32.02 15.09
C ARG A 662 15.63 -31.69 16.22
N MET A 663 15.15 -31.44 17.42
CA MET A 663 16.01 -31.22 18.59
C MET A 663 16.77 -32.50 18.97
N GLU A 664 16.13 -33.67 18.91
CA GLU A 664 16.80 -34.95 19.16
C GLU A 664 17.82 -35.28 18.05
N GLU A 665 17.51 -34.99 16.79
CA GLU A 665 18.47 -35.09 15.68
C GLU A 665 19.67 -34.14 15.88
N ALA A 666 19.42 -32.91 16.33
CA ALA A 666 20.47 -31.92 16.59
C ALA A 666 21.42 -32.31 17.75
N LYS A 667 20.99 -33.20 18.65
CA LYS A 667 21.88 -33.76 19.69
C LYS A 667 22.90 -34.73 19.11
N LYS A 668 22.57 -35.43 18.02
CA LYS A 668 23.52 -36.29 17.32
C LYS A 668 24.56 -35.38 16.66
N LYS A 669 25.81 -35.48 17.11
CA LYS A 669 26.92 -34.69 16.56
C LYS A 669 27.63 -35.48 15.47
N GLN A 670 27.97 -34.80 14.39
CA GLN A 670 28.86 -35.33 13.35
C GLN A 670 30.15 -34.52 13.34
N THR A 671 31.24 -35.18 12.96
CA THR A 671 32.53 -34.51 12.86
C THR A 671 32.68 -33.93 11.45
N VAL A 672 32.89 -32.63 11.35
CA VAL A 672 33.19 -31.96 10.09
C VAL A 672 34.60 -31.42 10.16
N ALA A 673 35.45 -31.88 9.25
CA ALA A 673 36.80 -31.36 9.08
C ALA A 673 36.84 -30.45 7.86
N THR A 674 37.22 -29.20 8.09
CA THR A 674 37.52 -28.23 7.03
C THR A 674 39.02 -28.21 6.81
N PHE A 675 39.45 -28.37 5.56
CA PHE A 675 40.84 -28.29 5.13
C PHE A 675 41.00 -27.06 4.25
N TRP A 676 42.04 -26.27 4.50
CA TRP A 676 42.48 -25.20 3.63
C TRP A 676 43.75 -25.65 2.93
N LEU A 677 43.75 -25.54 1.62
CA LEU A 677 44.91 -25.82 0.79
C LEU A 677 45.71 -24.53 0.56
N GLU A 678 46.97 -24.67 0.15
CA GLU A 678 47.85 -23.53 -0.14
C GLU A 678 47.40 -22.67 -1.33
N ASN A 679 46.50 -23.19 -2.17
CA ASN A 679 45.82 -22.45 -3.24
C ASN A 679 44.47 -21.85 -2.80
N GLU A 680 44.26 -21.69 -1.49
CA GLU A 680 43.05 -21.15 -0.85
C GLU A 680 41.78 -21.99 -1.06
N LEU A 681 41.87 -23.17 -1.67
CA LEU A 681 40.73 -24.08 -1.80
C LEU A 681 40.30 -24.59 -0.42
N ARG A 682 39.03 -24.36 -0.10
CA ARG A 682 38.39 -24.87 1.12
C ARG A 682 37.64 -26.16 0.81
N ILE A 683 37.94 -27.22 1.56
CA ILE A 683 37.32 -28.53 1.44
C ILE A 683 36.66 -28.88 2.76
N GLU A 684 35.40 -29.31 2.73
CA GLU A 684 34.72 -29.85 3.89
C GLU A 684 34.48 -31.35 3.70
N LEU A 685 34.91 -32.15 4.68
CA LEU A 685 34.60 -33.57 4.77
C LEU A 685 33.72 -33.82 6.00
N VAL A 686 32.59 -34.48 5.78
CA VAL A 686 31.70 -34.97 6.84
C VAL A 686 32.14 -36.38 7.20
N GLU A 687 32.39 -36.62 8.48
CA GLU A 687 32.87 -37.91 9.03
C GLU A 687 34.10 -38.44 8.27
N PRO A 688 35.20 -37.67 8.20
CA PRO A 688 36.40 -38.07 7.46
C PRO A 688 37.01 -39.35 8.04
N LYS A 689 37.42 -40.27 7.15
CA LYS A 689 38.20 -41.46 7.52
C LYS A 689 39.60 -41.04 7.99
N ASP A 690 40.10 -41.72 9.02
CA ASP A 690 41.46 -41.54 9.57
C ASP A 690 41.81 -40.10 10.00
N LEU A 691 40.84 -39.39 10.61
CA LEU A 691 40.97 -37.98 10.98
C LEU A 691 42.20 -37.64 11.83
N GLU A 692 42.59 -38.54 12.73
CA GLU A 692 43.73 -38.33 13.63
C GLU A 692 45.05 -38.30 12.84
N ASN A 693 45.22 -39.25 11.91
CA ASN A 693 46.33 -39.25 10.97
C ASN A 693 46.32 -38.03 10.03
N LEU A 694 45.13 -37.59 9.59
CA LEU A 694 45.00 -36.37 8.78
C LEU A 694 45.45 -35.13 9.56
N ARG A 695 45.16 -35.05 10.87
CA ARG A 695 45.62 -33.94 11.72
C ARG A 695 47.12 -33.93 11.88
N GLU A 696 47.70 -35.05 12.30
CA GLU A 696 49.15 -35.18 12.52
C GLU A 696 49.95 -34.81 11.26
N ARG A 697 49.50 -35.31 10.11
CA ARG A 697 50.14 -35.02 8.82
C ARG A 697 49.93 -33.59 8.36
N ALA A 698 48.83 -32.94 8.73
CA ALA A 698 48.62 -31.52 8.46
C ALA A 698 49.57 -30.67 9.32
N ASP A 699 49.71 -31.00 10.61
CA ASP A 699 50.59 -30.29 11.54
C ASP A 699 52.08 -30.47 11.19
N SER A 700 52.46 -31.63 10.64
CA SER A 700 53.82 -31.87 10.11
C SER A 700 54.06 -31.31 8.70
N ASN A 701 53.08 -30.65 8.07
CA ASN A 701 53.11 -30.18 6.68
C ASN A 701 53.29 -31.29 5.61
N GLU A 702 52.97 -32.54 5.94
CA GLU A 702 53.12 -33.71 5.06
C GLU A 702 51.79 -34.16 4.40
N LEU A 703 50.69 -33.50 4.75
CA LEU A 703 49.38 -33.76 4.15
C LEU A 703 49.21 -32.94 2.87
N SER A 704 48.85 -33.62 1.78
CA SER A 704 48.52 -33.00 0.50
C SER A 704 47.23 -33.57 -0.06
N ALA A 705 46.48 -32.71 -0.74
CA ALA A 705 45.31 -33.07 -1.51
C ALA A 705 45.68 -33.11 -2.99
N GLU A 706 45.22 -34.14 -3.69
CA GLU A 706 45.27 -34.21 -5.15
C GLU A 706 43.95 -33.65 -5.69
N VAL A 707 44.06 -32.59 -6.49
CA VAL A 707 42.93 -31.90 -7.11
C VAL A 707 42.93 -32.22 -8.60
N GLU A 708 41.89 -32.90 -9.06
CA GLU A 708 41.65 -33.25 -10.47
C GLU A 708 40.48 -32.41 -11.00
N GLU A 709 40.63 -31.76 -12.15
CA GLU A 709 39.49 -31.13 -12.85
C GLU A 709 38.74 -32.21 -13.61
N LEU A 710 37.49 -32.45 -13.22
CA LEU A 710 36.61 -33.41 -13.89
C LEU A 710 35.97 -32.81 -15.13
N SER A 711 35.47 -31.59 -15.01
CA SER A 711 34.84 -30.89 -16.12
C SER A 711 34.89 -29.37 -15.95
N LEU A 712 34.92 -28.68 -17.09
CA LEU A 712 34.67 -27.25 -17.19
C LEU A 712 33.55 -27.05 -18.20
N ARG A 713 32.36 -26.68 -17.72
CA ARG A 713 31.16 -26.60 -18.56
C ARG A 713 30.47 -25.25 -18.42
N LYS A 714 29.80 -24.84 -19.50
CA LYS A 714 28.83 -23.75 -19.42
C LYS A 714 27.53 -24.29 -18.87
N ASP A 715 26.96 -23.58 -17.90
CA ASP A 715 25.70 -23.93 -17.28
C ASP A 715 24.77 -22.72 -17.26
N THR A 716 23.47 -23.01 -17.21
CA THR A 716 22.42 -21.99 -17.19
C THR A 716 21.79 -21.94 -15.81
N VAL A 717 21.97 -20.83 -15.11
CA VAL A 717 21.30 -20.60 -13.83
C VAL A 717 19.94 -19.97 -14.12
N HIS A 718 18.87 -20.67 -13.74
CA HIS A 718 17.52 -20.17 -13.87
C HIS A 718 17.17 -19.22 -12.72
N PRO A 719 16.41 -18.13 -13.00
CA PRO A 719 15.90 -17.30 -11.92
C PRO A 719 14.87 -18.09 -11.11
N PRO A 720 14.85 -17.89 -9.79
CA PRO A 720 13.90 -18.58 -8.95
C PRO A 720 12.48 -17.99 -9.14
N PRO A 721 11.41 -18.77 -8.94
CA PRO A 721 10.05 -18.32 -9.21
C PRO A 721 9.64 -17.15 -8.30
N PRO A 722 8.60 -16.38 -8.70
CA PRO A 722 7.99 -15.37 -7.83
C PRO A 722 7.60 -15.93 -6.46
N TYR A 723 7.41 -15.03 -5.49
CA TYR A 723 7.08 -15.46 -4.14
C TYR A 723 5.67 -16.05 -4.04
N THR A 724 5.61 -17.16 -3.31
CA THR A 724 4.44 -17.66 -2.58
C THR A 724 4.56 -17.24 -1.11
N THR A 725 3.55 -17.46 -0.29
CA THR A 725 3.60 -17.11 1.14
C THR A 725 4.73 -17.85 1.86
N ASP A 726 4.92 -19.15 1.65
CA ASP A 726 5.96 -19.93 2.32
C ASP A 726 7.38 -19.46 1.94
N SER A 727 7.61 -19.19 0.66
CA SER A 727 8.91 -18.76 0.17
C SER A 727 9.23 -17.31 0.60
N LEU A 728 8.22 -16.43 0.66
CA LEU A 728 8.37 -15.09 1.22
C LEU A 728 8.73 -15.15 2.71
N LEU A 729 8.01 -15.96 3.50
CA LEU A 729 8.26 -16.11 4.93
C LEU A 729 9.66 -16.67 5.21
N ARG A 730 10.11 -17.67 4.44
CA ARG A 730 11.46 -18.22 4.55
C ARG A 730 12.53 -17.19 4.25
N ASP A 731 12.42 -16.50 3.12
CA ASP A 731 13.44 -15.56 2.67
C ASP A 731 13.45 -14.31 3.57
N ALA A 732 12.31 -13.82 4.05
CA ALA A 732 12.25 -12.73 5.01
C ALA A 732 12.90 -13.09 6.36
N ALA A 733 12.69 -14.31 6.86
CA ALA A 733 13.36 -14.78 8.07
C ALA A 733 14.88 -14.89 7.89
N THR A 734 15.33 -15.36 6.73
CA THR A 734 16.76 -15.61 6.48
C THR A 734 17.52 -14.33 6.14
N ILE A 735 16.97 -13.51 5.24
CA ILE A 735 17.62 -12.32 4.67
C ILE A 735 17.35 -11.08 5.52
N LEU A 736 16.10 -10.88 5.97
CA LEU A 736 15.71 -9.69 6.73
C LEU A 736 15.75 -9.90 8.24
N ARG A 737 15.95 -11.15 8.70
CA ARG A 737 15.84 -11.54 10.12
C ARG A 737 14.50 -11.14 10.73
N MET A 738 13.44 -11.31 9.94
CA MET A 738 12.08 -10.94 10.29
C MET A 738 11.28 -12.18 10.69
N GLY A 739 10.63 -12.15 11.86
CA GLY A 739 9.73 -13.23 12.29
C GLY A 739 8.50 -13.33 11.37
N THR A 740 7.95 -14.53 11.25
CA THR A 740 6.87 -14.86 10.31
C THR A 740 5.59 -14.06 10.55
N ALA A 741 5.20 -13.85 11.81
CA ALA A 741 4.05 -13.00 12.17
C ALA A 741 4.25 -11.54 11.74
N ASP A 742 5.46 -11.00 11.96
CA ASP A 742 5.82 -9.65 11.53
C ASP A 742 5.82 -9.52 10.01
N THR A 743 6.36 -10.52 9.29
CA THR A 743 6.35 -10.55 7.82
C THR A 743 4.92 -10.55 7.28
N MET A 744 4.02 -11.38 7.81
CA MET A 744 2.62 -11.41 7.36
C MET A 744 1.90 -10.09 7.62
N ARG A 745 2.10 -9.48 8.80
CA ARG A 745 1.52 -8.17 9.12
C ARG A 745 2.00 -7.07 8.17
N ILE A 746 3.29 -7.05 7.85
CA ILE A 746 3.87 -6.10 6.89
C ILE A 746 3.34 -6.37 5.48
N ALA A 747 3.28 -7.63 5.05
CA ALA A 747 2.72 -8.00 3.75
C ALA A 747 1.24 -7.62 3.60
N GLN A 748 0.42 -7.82 4.64
CA GLN A 748 -0.96 -7.32 4.71
C GLN A 748 -0.98 -5.81 4.51
N THR A 749 -0.12 -5.06 5.21
CA THR A 749 -0.04 -3.59 5.09
C THR A 749 0.32 -3.15 3.67
N LEU A 750 1.27 -3.84 3.02
CA LEU A 750 1.66 -3.56 1.63
C LEU A 750 0.52 -3.87 0.64
N PHE A 751 -0.19 -4.98 0.84
CA PHE A 751 -1.35 -5.37 0.03
C PHE A 751 -2.49 -4.36 0.17
N GLU A 752 -2.90 -4.03 1.39
CA GLU A 752 -3.97 -3.07 1.69
C GLU A 752 -3.63 -1.64 1.23
N SER A 753 -2.35 -1.31 1.12
CA SER A 753 -1.85 -0.05 0.55
C SER A 753 -1.77 -0.07 -0.98
N GLY A 754 -2.12 -1.19 -1.62
CA GLY A 754 -2.13 -1.33 -3.07
C GLY A 754 -0.74 -1.43 -3.71
N LEU A 755 0.28 -1.89 -2.97
CA LEU A 755 1.66 -2.01 -3.45
C LEU A 755 2.02 -3.41 -3.93
N ILE A 756 1.39 -4.45 -3.38
CA ILE A 756 1.59 -5.84 -3.80
C ILE A 756 0.24 -6.53 -4.04
N THR A 757 0.28 -7.66 -4.75
CA THR A 757 -0.84 -8.59 -4.86
C THR A 757 -1.14 -9.30 -3.54
N TYR A 758 -2.24 -10.04 -3.48
CA TYR A 758 -2.66 -10.78 -2.30
C TYR A 758 -1.55 -11.71 -1.79
N HIS A 759 -1.16 -11.53 -0.53
CA HIS A 759 0.05 -12.11 0.05
C HIS A 759 -0.17 -13.50 0.67
N ARG A 760 -1.41 -13.97 0.77
CA ARG A 760 -1.79 -15.32 1.22
C ARG A 760 -2.08 -16.20 0.00
N THR A 761 -1.03 -16.64 -0.67
CA THR A 761 -1.08 -17.39 -1.93
C THR A 761 -0.05 -18.50 -1.93
N ASP A 762 -0.42 -19.64 -2.47
CA ASP A 762 0.48 -20.76 -2.72
C ASP A 762 0.79 -20.98 -4.20
N ALA A 763 0.25 -20.12 -5.07
CA ALA A 763 0.48 -20.15 -6.50
C ALA A 763 1.68 -19.29 -6.91
N THR A 764 2.47 -19.78 -7.85
CA THR A 764 3.55 -19.03 -8.53
C THR A 764 3.09 -18.37 -9.83
N THR A 765 1.83 -18.57 -10.21
CA THR A 765 1.24 -18.05 -11.45
C THR A 765 1.39 -16.53 -11.56
N VAL A 766 1.79 -16.05 -12.75
CA VAL A 766 1.92 -14.64 -13.11
C VAL A 766 0.88 -14.27 -14.16
N SER A 767 0.06 -13.26 -13.88
CA SER A 767 -0.96 -12.75 -14.79
C SER A 767 -0.37 -11.96 -15.96
N SER A 768 -1.17 -11.71 -16.99
CA SER A 768 -0.80 -10.79 -18.09
C SER A 768 -0.48 -9.37 -17.58
N THR A 769 -1.15 -8.92 -16.52
CA THR A 769 -0.88 -7.63 -15.88
C THR A 769 0.50 -7.65 -15.21
N GLY A 770 0.82 -8.73 -14.48
CA GLY A 770 2.15 -8.93 -13.90
C GLY A 770 3.27 -8.93 -14.96
N LEU A 771 3.08 -9.65 -16.07
CA LEU A 771 4.05 -9.67 -17.17
C LEU A 771 4.28 -8.27 -17.75
N SER A 772 3.23 -7.49 -17.95
CA SER A 772 3.33 -6.11 -18.45
C SER A 772 4.09 -5.20 -17.48
N ILE A 773 3.86 -5.33 -16.18
CA ILE A 773 4.60 -4.60 -15.13
C ILE A 773 6.09 -4.95 -15.19
N ALA A 774 6.43 -6.23 -15.25
CA ALA A 774 7.80 -6.68 -15.33
C ALA A 774 8.48 -6.20 -16.62
N GLN A 775 7.81 -6.34 -17.76
CA GLN A 775 8.29 -5.86 -19.06
C GLN A 775 8.60 -4.36 -19.02
N GLN A 776 7.67 -3.55 -18.50
CA GLN A 776 7.86 -2.10 -18.42
C GLN A 776 9.10 -1.76 -17.60
N TYR A 777 9.28 -2.36 -16.42
CA TYR A 777 10.44 -2.07 -15.57
C TYR A 777 11.76 -2.60 -16.17
N ILE A 778 11.76 -3.83 -16.69
CA ILE A 778 12.96 -4.48 -17.21
C ILE A 778 13.43 -3.78 -18.49
N GLU A 779 12.55 -3.46 -19.43
CA GLU A 779 12.98 -2.77 -20.66
C GLU A 779 13.48 -1.34 -20.38
N GLU A 780 12.95 -0.68 -19.35
CA GLU A 780 13.41 0.64 -18.94
C GLU A 780 14.81 0.61 -18.27
N ASN A 781 15.08 -0.39 -17.43
CA ASN A 781 16.29 -0.42 -16.60
C ASN A 781 17.38 -1.39 -17.11
N TYR A 782 16.97 -2.45 -17.81
CA TYR A 782 17.79 -3.53 -18.35
C TYR A 782 17.32 -3.95 -19.76
N PRO A 783 17.44 -3.05 -20.77
CA PRO A 783 16.91 -3.28 -22.11
C PRO A 783 17.31 -4.64 -22.70
N GLY A 784 16.36 -5.35 -23.31
CA GLY A 784 16.57 -6.65 -23.94
C GLY A 784 16.78 -7.83 -22.97
N MET A 785 16.65 -7.62 -21.65
CA MET A 785 16.76 -8.70 -20.65
C MET A 785 15.42 -9.29 -20.22
N PHE A 786 14.29 -8.83 -20.77
CA PHE A 786 12.98 -9.36 -20.43
C PHE A 786 12.77 -10.76 -21.03
N LYS A 787 12.41 -11.73 -20.19
CA LYS A 787 12.04 -13.08 -20.61
C LYS A 787 10.75 -13.49 -19.90
N PRO A 788 9.58 -13.40 -20.57
CA PRO A 788 8.30 -13.62 -19.92
C PRO A 788 8.14 -15.07 -19.46
N ARG A 789 7.78 -15.28 -18.20
CA ARG A 789 7.49 -16.60 -17.62
C ARG A 789 6.20 -16.55 -16.82
N GLN A 790 5.20 -17.33 -17.22
CA GLN A 790 3.90 -17.38 -16.56
C GLN A 790 3.90 -18.18 -15.25
N TYR A 791 4.83 -19.13 -15.07
CA TYR A 791 4.91 -19.99 -13.89
C TYR A 791 3.55 -20.60 -13.48
N LYS A 792 2.78 -21.10 -14.47
CA LYS A 792 1.45 -21.68 -14.21
C LYS A 792 1.54 -22.79 -13.16
N SER A 793 0.74 -22.65 -12.12
CA SER A 793 0.55 -23.61 -11.03
C SER A 793 -0.94 -23.73 -10.72
N GLU A 794 -1.35 -24.86 -10.12
CA GLU A 794 -2.71 -25.03 -9.60
C GLU A 794 -2.96 -24.02 -8.47
N GLY A 795 -4.11 -23.37 -8.49
CA GLY A 795 -4.50 -22.35 -7.50
C GLY A 795 -5.29 -21.19 -8.10
N ALA A 796 -6.20 -20.62 -7.31
CA ALA A 796 -7.08 -19.53 -7.73
C ALA A 796 -6.42 -18.13 -7.67
N HIS A 797 -5.16 -18.04 -7.23
CA HIS A 797 -4.47 -16.79 -6.94
C HIS A 797 -3.24 -16.58 -7.82
N GLU A 798 -2.82 -15.32 -7.91
CA GLU A 798 -1.53 -14.94 -8.48
C GLU A 798 -0.43 -15.07 -7.41
N CYS A 799 0.82 -15.12 -7.83
CA CYS A 799 1.97 -14.96 -6.95
C CYS A 799 2.01 -13.58 -6.25
N ILE A 800 2.87 -13.46 -5.24
CA ILE A 800 3.16 -12.21 -4.55
C ILE A 800 4.12 -11.37 -5.41
N ARG A 801 3.63 -10.27 -5.96
CA ARG A 801 4.37 -9.35 -6.84
C ARG A 801 3.99 -7.89 -6.57
N PRO A 802 4.82 -6.91 -6.98
CA PRO A 802 4.41 -5.51 -7.00
C PRO A 802 3.24 -5.26 -7.97
N THR A 803 2.41 -4.28 -7.64
CA THR A 803 1.28 -3.81 -8.48
C THR A 803 1.72 -2.77 -9.51
N ARG A 804 2.91 -2.18 -9.35
CA ARG A 804 3.45 -1.14 -10.22
C ARG A 804 4.95 -1.36 -10.49
N PRO A 805 5.47 -0.91 -11.64
CA PRO A 805 6.88 -1.04 -12.01
C PRO A 805 7.76 -0.01 -11.27
N ILE A 806 7.76 -0.06 -9.94
CA ILE A 806 8.40 0.92 -9.07
C ILE A 806 9.33 0.19 -8.10
N SER A 807 10.63 0.41 -8.20
CA SER A 807 11.60 -0.14 -7.26
C SER A 807 11.46 0.49 -5.87
N ARG A 808 12.08 -0.11 -4.85
CA ARG A 808 12.12 0.46 -3.49
C ARG A 808 12.57 1.92 -3.48
N ARG A 809 13.62 2.26 -4.23
CA ARG A 809 14.18 3.62 -4.29
C ARG A 809 13.20 4.62 -4.89
N GLN A 810 12.55 4.24 -5.98
CA GLN A 810 11.53 5.08 -6.63
C GLN A 810 10.32 5.26 -5.69
N LEU A 811 9.88 4.20 -5.02
CA LEU A 811 8.78 4.27 -4.05
C LEU A 811 9.11 5.23 -2.90
N GLU A 812 10.30 5.09 -2.29
CA GLU A 812 10.76 5.97 -1.22
C GLU A 812 10.83 7.44 -1.68
N PHE A 813 11.28 7.68 -2.90
CA PHE A 813 11.30 9.00 -3.51
C PHE A 813 9.90 9.58 -3.71
N TYR A 814 8.96 8.83 -4.30
CA TYR A 814 7.61 9.33 -4.54
C TYR A 814 6.87 9.63 -3.23
N LEU A 815 7.08 8.81 -2.19
CA LEU A 815 6.50 9.04 -0.87
C LEU A 815 7.07 10.30 -0.20
N ARG A 816 8.39 10.51 -0.27
CA ARG A 816 9.07 11.66 0.35
C ARG A 816 8.83 12.97 -0.40
N SER A 817 8.73 12.93 -1.72
CA SER A 817 8.42 14.08 -2.56
C SER A 817 6.94 14.47 -2.50
N GLY A 818 6.08 13.59 -1.98
CA GLY A 818 4.64 13.78 -1.93
C GLY A 818 3.94 13.55 -3.28
N VAL A 819 4.66 13.03 -4.28
CA VAL A 819 4.13 12.60 -5.58
C VAL A 819 3.16 11.44 -5.39
N MET A 820 3.48 10.49 -4.52
CA MET A 820 2.58 9.42 -4.11
C MET A 820 2.22 9.60 -2.64
N ARG A 821 0.95 9.40 -2.31
CA ARG A 821 0.47 9.37 -0.92
C ARG A 821 -0.21 8.05 -0.67
N LEU A 822 0.23 7.36 0.37
CA LEU A 822 -0.39 6.13 0.85
C LEU A 822 -1.10 6.40 2.17
N PRO A 823 -2.27 5.77 2.41
CA PRO A 823 -2.94 5.88 3.71
C PRO A 823 -2.17 5.26 4.86
N ALA A 824 -1.36 4.23 4.59
CA ALA A 824 -0.45 3.63 5.55
C ALA A 824 0.89 4.36 5.56
N LYS A 825 1.49 4.49 6.76
CA LYS A 825 2.86 4.96 6.89
C LYS A 825 3.80 3.76 6.69
N LEU A 826 4.66 3.83 5.68
CA LEU A 826 5.68 2.81 5.46
C LEU A 826 6.99 3.22 6.15
N GLY A 827 7.50 2.36 7.01
CA GLY A 827 8.84 2.47 7.59
C GLY A 827 9.88 1.69 6.78
N ASP A 828 11.09 1.57 7.32
CA ASP A 828 12.18 0.84 6.67
C ASP A 828 11.88 -0.67 6.55
N ARG A 829 11.22 -1.27 7.55
CA ARG A 829 10.88 -2.71 7.52
C ARG A 829 9.92 -3.02 6.37
N GLU A 830 8.91 -2.18 6.17
CA GLU A 830 7.94 -2.29 5.06
C GLU A 830 8.64 -2.13 3.71
N LEU A 831 9.50 -1.13 3.57
CA LEU A 831 10.26 -0.89 2.34
C LEU A 831 11.24 -2.03 2.03
N ARG A 832 11.87 -2.64 3.05
CA ARG A 832 12.75 -3.81 2.89
C ARG A 832 12.00 -5.06 2.44
N LEU A 833 10.81 -5.32 2.98
CA LEU A 833 10.00 -6.45 2.52
C LEU A 833 9.50 -6.22 1.09
N TYR A 834 9.05 -5.00 0.78
CA TYR A 834 8.68 -4.62 -0.59
C TYR A 834 9.83 -4.82 -1.57
N ASP A 835 11.05 -4.41 -1.21
CA ASP A 835 12.26 -4.58 -2.01
C ASP A 835 12.58 -6.05 -2.28
N LEU A 836 12.46 -6.90 -1.25
CA LEU A 836 12.62 -8.34 -1.39
C LEU A 836 11.63 -8.92 -2.42
N ILE A 837 10.34 -8.57 -2.28
CA ILE A 837 9.27 -8.99 -3.20
C ILE A 837 9.54 -8.49 -4.62
N PHE A 838 9.88 -7.21 -4.76
CA PHE A 838 10.14 -6.56 -6.03
C PHE A 838 11.32 -7.23 -6.76
N ASN A 839 12.46 -7.37 -6.11
CA ASN A 839 13.67 -7.93 -6.72
C ASN A 839 13.47 -9.40 -7.13
N ARG A 840 12.78 -10.19 -6.30
CA ARG A 840 12.44 -11.58 -6.64
C ARG A 840 11.53 -11.67 -7.86
N PHE A 841 10.47 -10.85 -7.89
CA PHE A 841 9.52 -10.84 -9.00
C PHE A 841 10.18 -10.42 -10.31
N ILE A 842 10.92 -9.30 -10.32
CA ILE A 842 11.61 -8.83 -11.53
C ILE A 842 12.64 -9.86 -12.00
N ALA A 843 13.45 -10.41 -11.09
CA ALA A 843 14.43 -11.45 -11.43
C ALA A 843 13.77 -12.68 -12.10
N SER A 844 12.59 -13.10 -11.62
CA SER A 844 11.84 -14.21 -12.22
C SER A 844 11.42 -13.98 -13.67
N GLN A 845 11.38 -12.73 -14.13
CA GLN A 845 10.99 -12.31 -15.48
C GLN A 845 12.18 -11.83 -16.33
N MET A 846 13.41 -11.99 -15.84
CA MET A 846 14.65 -11.65 -16.58
C MET A 846 15.27 -12.88 -17.25
N ALA A 847 16.14 -12.66 -18.24
CA ALA A 847 16.95 -13.71 -18.85
C ALA A 847 17.76 -14.53 -17.81
N GLU A 848 17.99 -15.82 -18.10
CA GLU A 848 18.85 -16.66 -17.27
C GLU A 848 20.29 -16.10 -17.21
N ALA A 849 21.04 -16.53 -16.19
CA ALA A 849 22.47 -16.26 -16.15
C ALA A 849 23.24 -17.42 -16.78
N LEU A 850 24.23 -17.10 -17.62
CA LEU A 850 25.17 -18.07 -18.17
C LEU A 850 26.45 -18.03 -17.36
N VAL A 851 26.82 -19.16 -16.79
CA VAL A 851 27.96 -19.30 -15.89
C VAL A 851 28.90 -20.39 -16.37
N THR A 852 30.17 -20.26 -16.02
CA THR A 852 31.16 -21.33 -16.20
C THR A 852 31.31 -22.06 -14.88
N VAL A 853 30.96 -23.35 -14.85
CA VAL A 853 31.08 -24.23 -13.69
C VAL A 853 32.31 -25.09 -13.85
N GLN A 854 33.17 -25.05 -12.84
CA GLN A 854 34.30 -25.96 -12.68
C GLN A 854 33.91 -27.06 -11.68
N GLU A 855 34.04 -28.31 -12.10
CA GLU A 855 33.85 -29.48 -11.25
C GLU A 855 35.21 -30.10 -10.92
N LEU A 856 35.51 -30.17 -9.63
CA LEU A 856 36.77 -30.67 -9.11
C LEU A 856 36.52 -31.95 -8.32
N LYS A 857 37.35 -32.95 -8.54
CA LYS A 857 37.49 -34.10 -7.64
C LYS A 857 38.70 -33.87 -6.77
N VAL A 858 38.50 -33.92 -5.46
CA VAL A 858 39.58 -33.78 -4.50
C VAL A 858 39.77 -35.08 -3.75
N LYS A 859 40.98 -35.64 -3.84
CA LYS A 859 41.41 -36.82 -3.10
C LYS A 859 42.32 -36.38 -1.97
N LEU A 860 41.92 -36.66 -0.74
CA LEU A 860 42.68 -36.39 0.47
C LEU A 860 42.91 -37.72 1.18
N ASN A 861 44.07 -38.33 0.94
CA ASN A 861 44.40 -39.68 1.40
C ASN A 861 43.33 -40.70 0.94
N SER A 862 42.63 -41.38 1.86
CA SER A 862 41.55 -42.33 1.59
C SER A 862 40.17 -41.68 1.37
N ASN A 863 40.06 -40.35 1.51
CA ASN A 863 38.82 -39.60 1.36
C ASN A 863 38.74 -38.98 -0.04
N THR A 864 37.56 -38.99 -0.65
CA THR A 864 37.30 -38.34 -1.94
C THR A 864 36.03 -37.50 -1.83
N THR A 865 36.07 -36.29 -2.38
CA THR A 865 34.89 -35.42 -2.48
C THR A 865 34.88 -34.68 -3.82
N SER A 866 33.70 -34.22 -4.23
CA SER A 866 33.50 -33.42 -5.43
C SER A 866 33.06 -32.01 -5.04
N LEU A 867 33.60 -31.00 -5.73
CA LEU A 867 33.28 -29.61 -5.52
C LEU A 867 32.86 -28.99 -6.84
N GLU A 868 31.69 -28.35 -6.86
CA GLU A 868 31.25 -27.51 -7.96
C GLU A 868 31.41 -26.04 -7.59
N ARG A 869 32.05 -25.28 -8.47
CA ARG A 869 32.29 -23.84 -8.26
C ARG A 869 31.98 -23.08 -9.54
N VAL A 870 31.24 -21.99 -9.40
CA VAL A 870 31.08 -21.02 -10.49
C VAL A 870 32.35 -20.19 -10.55
N VAL A 871 33.10 -20.33 -11.65
CA VAL A 871 34.40 -19.65 -11.86
C VAL A 871 34.31 -18.46 -12.80
N GLY A 872 33.19 -18.31 -13.51
CA GLY A 872 32.93 -17.19 -14.40
C GLY A 872 31.43 -16.94 -14.56
N ILE A 873 31.06 -15.68 -14.75
CA ILE A 873 29.70 -15.26 -15.13
C ILE A 873 29.83 -14.62 -16.51
N GLU A 874 29.48 -15.38 -17.55
CA GLU A 874 29.59 -14.92 -18.95
C GLU A 874 28.46 -13.94 -19.28
N ALA A 875 27.24 -14.25 -18.84
CA ALA A 875 26.09 -13.36 -18.94
C ALA A 875 25.37 -13.33 -17.59
N PRO A 876 25.29 -12.20 -16.89
CA PRO A 876 24.74 -12.15 -15.53
C PRO A 876 23.23 -12.34 -15.48
N GLY A 877 22.48 -12.03 -16.56
CA GLY A 877 21.01 -12.15 -16.58
C GLY A 877 20.35 -11.54 -15.35
N PHE A 878 19.47 -12.31 -14.70
CA PHE A 878 18.78 -11.93 -13.47
C PHE A 878 19.71 -11.67 -12.25
N LEU A 879 20.97 -12.15 -12.27
CA LEU A 879 21.92 -11.93 -11.16
C LEU A 879 22.28 -10.45 -10.96
N LYS A 880 21.99 -9.59 -11.95
CA LYS A 880 22.10 -8.13 -11.81
C LYS A 880 21.19 -7.56 -10.71
N ILE A 881 20.03 -8.18 -10.48
CA ILE A 881 19.07 -7.78 -9.44
C ILE A 881 19.15 -8.70 -8.24
N LEU A 882 19.37 -9.99 -8.46
CA LEU A 882 19.38 -11.01 -7.41
C LEU A 882 20.71 -11.78 -7.43
N PRO A 883 21.79 -11.25 -6.84
CA PRO A 883 23.14 -11.82 -6.91
C PRO A 883 23.32 -13.02 -5.95
N ILE A 884 22.57 -14.10 -6.21
CA ILE A 884 22.60 -15.35 -5.43
C ILE A 884 23.81 -16.23 -5.76
N VAL A 885 24.49 -15.96 -6.88
CA VAL A 885 25.71 -16.65 -7.33
C VAL A 885 26.84 -15.64 -7.45
N LYS A 886 28.02 -16.00 -6.94
CA LYS A 886 29.26 -15.22 -7.07
C LYS A 886 30.33 -16.05 -7.78
N ALA A 887 31.04 -15.43 -8.71
CA ALA A 887 32.21 -16.05 -9.33
C ALA A 887 33.33 -16.19 -8.29
N GLN A 888 33.98 -17.35 -8.30
CA GLN A 888 35.14 -17.68 -7.50
C GLN A 888 36.35 -17.83 -8.42
N GLU A 889 37.56 -17.78 -7.87
CA GLU A 889 38.76 -18.02 -8.68
C GLU A 889 38.81 -19.48 -9.19
N LYS A 890 39.27 -19.63 -10.45
CA LYS A 890 39.49 -20.95 -11.06
C LYS A 890 40.68 -21.62 -10.37
N VAL A 891 40.52 -22.89 -10.03
CA VAL A 891 41.57 -23.68 -9.38
C VAL A 891 42.27 -24.58 -10.40
N SER A 892 43.60 -24.52 -10.48
CA SER A 892 44.35 -25.43 -11.35
C SER A 892 44.39 -26.85 -10.79
N PRO A 893 44.38 -27.90 -11.64
CA PRO A 893 44.66 -29.26 -11.18
C PRO A 893 46.09 -29.36 -10.65
N GLY A 894 46.29 -30.20 -9.64
CA GLY A 894 47.61 -30.39 -9.07
C GLY A 894 47.56 -30.96 -7.66
N ARG A 895 48.75 -31.14 -7.10
CA ARG A 895 48.93 -31.57 -5.72
C ARG A 895 49.22 -30.35 -4.86
N TYR A 896 48.37 -30.12 -3.88
CA TYR A 896 48.43 -28.95 -3.00
C TYR A 896 48.58 -29.40 -1.56
N ARG A 897 49.48 -28.75 -0.82
CA ARG A 897 49.63 -29.00 0.61
C ARG A 897 48.45 -28.43 1.39
N VAL A 898 48.05 -29.13 2.43
CA VAL A 898 47.10 -28.64 3.44
C VAL A 898 47.83 -27.69 4.37
N VAL A 899 47.41 -26.43 4.42
CA VAL A 899 48.02 -25.39 5.27
C VAL A 899 47.32 -25.25 6.62
N ARG A 900 46.06 -25.66 6.69
CA ARG A 900 45.26 -25.59 7.92
C ARG A 900 44.19 -26.66 7.90
N ILE A 901 43.97 -27.24 9.07
CA ILE A 901 42.80 -28.05 9.36
C ILE A 901 42.03 -27.43 10.52
N GLU A 902 40.70 -27.41 10.39
CA GLU A 902 39.81 -27.06 11.48
C GLU A 902 38.75 -28.14 11.59
N VAL A 903 38.67 -28.75 12.75
CA VAL A 903 37.71 -29.80 13.01
C VAL A 903 36.68 -29.25 13.98
N ARG A 904 35.42 -29.32 13.57
CA ARG A 904 34.28 -28.92 14.39
C ARG A 904 33.37 -30.12 14.59
N ARG A 905 32.88 -30.29 15.81
CA ARG A 905 31.73 -31.15 16.07
C ARG A 905 30.47 -30.33 15.96
N VAL A 906 29.71 -30.56 14.89
CA VAL A 906 28.47 -29.83 14.59
C VAL A 906 27.27 -30.77 14.75
N PRO A 907 26.06 -30.23 14.99
CA PRO A 907 24.84 -31.01 14.90
C PRO A 907 24.71 -31.71 13.54
N SER A 908 24.24 -32.95 13.52
CA SER A 908 23.94 -33.69 12.29
C SER A 908 22.86 -33.00 11.45
N LYS A 909 21.88 -32.40 12.14
CA LYS A 909 20.89 -31.50 11.59
C LYS A 909 20.77 -30.25 12.44
N TRP A 910 20.61 -29.10 11.79
CA TRP A 910 20.40 -27.83 12.47
C TRP A 910 18.94 -27.70 12.94
N LEU A 911 18.77 -27.08 14.11
CA LEU A 911 17.45 -26.71 14.63
C LEU A 911 16.68 -25.86 13.60
N PHE A 912 15.35 -25.96 13.63
CA PHE A 912 14.51 -25.17 12.74
C PHE A 912 14.68 -23.66 13.00
N SER A 913 14.77 -22.87 11.93
CA SER A 913 14.27 -21.49 11.96
C SER A 913 12.76 -21.46 11.67
N GLU A 914 12.09 -20.33 11.93
CA GLU A 914 10.67 -20.19 11.57
C GLU A 914 10.44 -20.39 10.07
N GLY A 915 11.33 -19.85 9.23
CA GLY A 915 11.23 -19.99 7.77
C GLY A 915 11.38 -21.43 7.27
N GLU A 916 12.31 -22.19 7.87
CA GLU A 916 12.48 -23.62 7.57
C GLU A 916 11.28 -24.45 8.04
N LEU A 917 10.69 -24.09 9.18
CA LEU A 917 9.50 -24.75 9.71
C LEU A 917 8.30 -24.52 8.79
N VAL A 918 8.07 -23.28 8.32
CA VAL A 918 7.02 -22.97 7.33
C VAL A 918 7.23 -23.74 6.03
N SER A 919 8.47 -23.84 5.54
CA SER A 919 8.78 -24.63 4.34
C SER A 919 8.45 -26.12 4.54
N THR A 920 8.73 -26.64 5.74
CA THR A 920 8.42 -28.03 6.12
C THR A 920 6.91 -28.26 6.18
N MET A 921 6.15 -27.31 6.75
CA MET A 921 4.69 -27.32 6.77
C MET A 921 4.11 -27.39 5.36
N LYS A 922 4.57 -26.54 4.43
CA LYS A 922 4.13 -26.58 3.02
C LYS A 922 4.49 -27.90 2.34
N GLN A 923 5.72 -28.39 2.52
CA GLN A 923 6.17 -29.66 1.92
C GLN A 923 5.34 -30.86 2.39
N LYS A 924 4.96 -30.87 3.67
CA LYS A 924 4.14 -31.93 4.27
C LYS A 924 2.63 -31.74 4.07
N GLY A 925 2.21 -30.65 3.43
CA GLY A 925 0.79 -30.35 3.20
C GLY A 925 0.02 -30.00 4.47
N ILE A 926 0.72 -29.53 5.52
CA ILE A 926 0.11 -29.14 6.79
C ILE A 926 -0.04 -27.62 6.86
N GLY A 927 -1.26 -27.14 7.08
CA GLY A 927 -1.58 -25.73 7.16
C GLY A 927 -1.70 -25.05 5.79
N ARG A 928 -1.98 -23.76 5.82
CA ARG A 928 -2.29 -22.92 4.66
C ARG A 928 -1.59 -21.56 4.79
N PRO A 929 -1.47 -20.79 3.70
CA PRO A 929 -0.94 -19.42 3.73
C PRO A 929 -1.51 -18.52 4.85
N SER A 930 -2.79 -18.69 5.20
CA SER A 930 -3.46 -17.95 6.27
C SER A 930 -3.12 -18.44 7.69
N THR A 931 -2.61 -19.67 7.85
CA THR A 931 -2.42 -20.30 9.17
C THR A 931 -0.97 -20.47 9.58
N TYR A 932 0.00 -20.48 8.66
CA TYR A 932 1.42 -20.75 8.97
C TYR A 932 1.98 -19.93 10.13
N SER A 933 1.93 -18.60 10.05
CA SER A 933 2.45 -17.72 11.10
C SER A 933 1.66 -17.83 12.39
N ARG A 934 0.32 -17.99 12.29
CA ARG A 934 -0.58 -18.10 13.44
C ARG A 934 -0.30 -19.35 14.27
N ILE A 935 -0.01 -20.47 13.62
CA ILE A 935 0.34 -21.74 14.30
C ILE A 935 1.63 -21.57 15.10
N ILE A 936 2.67 -21.00 14.48
CA ILE A 936 3.96 -20.76 15.15
C ILE A 936 3.80 -19.79 16.34
N GLU A 937 3.05 -18.71 16.14
CA GLU A 937 2.75 -17.74 17.20
C GLU A 937 2.02 -18.38 18.38
N LEU A 938 1.04 -19.25 18.12
CA LEU A 938 0.32 -19.97 19.19
C LEU A 938 1.25 -20.89 19.99
N LEU A 939 2.19 -21.58 19.34
CA LEU A 939 3.18 -22.40 20.05
C LEU A 939 4.08 -21.56 20.98
N TYR A 940 4.46 -20.34 20.57
CA TYR A 940 5.17 -19.39 21.42
C TYR A 940 4.31 -18.91 22.58
N GLN A 941 3.08 -18.45 22.31
CA GLN A 941 2.15 -17.92 23.32
C GLN A 941 1.81 -18.95 24.41
N ARG A 942 1.71 -20.23 24.05
CA ARG A 942 1.47 -21.34 24.98
C ARG A 942 2.73 -21.79 25.74
N GLY A 943 3.89 -21.22 25.43
CA GLY A 943 5.16 -21.57 26.05
C GLY A 943 5.65 -22.97 25.70
N TYR A 944 5.22 -23.53 24.57
CA TYR A 944 5.67 -24.85 24.08
C TYR A 944 7.02 -24.77 23.41
N ILE A 945 7.31 -23.62 22.79
CA ILE A 945 8.57 -23.36 22.12
C ILE A 945 9.12 -21.99 22.56
N PHE A 946 10.42 -21.82 22.39
CA PHE A 946 11.09 -20.54 22.55
C PHE A 946 12.18 -20.40 21.47
N GLN A 947 12.62 -19.16 21.24
CA GLN A 947 13.63 -18.86 20.24
C GLN A 947 14.98 -18.58 20.92
N ASN A 948 16.06 -19.12 20.35
CA ASN A 948 17.42 -18.81 20.74
C ASN A 948 18.28 -18.63 19.48
N ASN A 949 18.92 -17.47 19.32
CA ASN A 949 19.75 -17.12 18.15
C ASN A 949 19.07 -17.42 16.79
N GLY A 950 17.78 -17.10 16.66
CA GLY A 950 17.01 -17.33 15.43
C GLY A 950 16.57 -18.79 15.19
N ARG A 951 16.88 -19.70 16.11
CA ARG A 951 16.51 -21.12 16.06
C ARG A 951 15.43 -21.44 17.10
N ILE A 952 14.55 -22.39 16.78
CA ILE A 952 13.41 -22.78 17.58
C ILE A 952 13.76 -24.02 18.41
N LEU A 953 13.40 -24.00 19.69
CA LEU A 953 13.57 -25.10 20.62
C LEU A 953 12.25 -25.39 21.34
N SER A 954 12.02 -26.65 21.69
CA SER A 954 10.91 -27.02 22.57
C SER A 954 11.25 -26.75 24.03
N THR A 955 10.24 -26.38 24.82
CA THR A 955 10.34 -26.32 26.28
C THR A 955 10.09 -27.70 26.88
N ARG A 956 10.42 -27.87 28.17
CA ARG A 956 10.04 -29.07 28.93
C ARG A 956 8.53 -29.30 28.92
N LEU A 957 7.76 -28.22 29.02
CA LEU A 957 6.31 -28.25 28.93
C LEU A 957 5.85 -28.73 27.55
N GLY A 958 6.37 -28.15 26.47
CA GLY A 958 6.02 -28.55 25.11
C GLY A 958 6.29 -30.03 24.84
N ARG A 959 7.43 -30.54 25.32
CA ARG A 959 7.76 -31.97 25.22
C ARG A 959 6.75 -32.86 25.96
N ALA A 960 6.46 -32.54 27.22
CA ALA A 960 5.51 -33.31 28.02
C ALA A 960 4.08 -33.29 27.43
N VAL A 961 3.67 -32.14 26.88
CA VAL A 961 2.39 -31.99 26.17
C VAL A 961 2.35 -32.87 24.92
N TYR A 962 3.40 -32.81 24.09
CA TYR A 962 3.48 -33.64 22.88
C TYR A 962 3.44 -35.13 23.21
N GLU A 963 4.25 -35.60 24.16
CA GLU A 963 4.30 -37.01 24.58
C GLU A 963 2.94 -37.50 25.12
N TYR A 964 2.23 -36.67 25.88
CA TYR A 964 0.89 -37.02 26.37
C TYR A 964 -0.14 -37.12 25.23
N LEU A 965 -0.12 -36.18 24.29
CA LEU A 965 -1.07 -36.17 23.17
C LEU A 965 -0.78 -37.29 22.17
N SER A 966 0.49 -37.51 21.81
CA SER A 966 0.87 -38.54 20.84
C SER A 966 0.62 -39.96 21.36
N SER A 967 0.80 -40.20 22.67
CA SER A 967 0.60 -41.53 23.26
C SER A 967 -0.87 -41.90 23.48
N ARG A 968 -1.75 -40.93 23.79
CA ARG A 968 -3.16 -41.20 24.12
C ARG A 968 -4.15 -40.82 23.02
N TYR A 969 -3.80 -39.86 22.17
CA TYR A 969 -4.69 -39.28 21.17
C TYR A 969 -4.01 -39.18 19.80
N GLY A 970 -3.00 -40.01 19.53
CA GLY A 970 -2.15 -39.96 18.34
C GLY A 970 -2.94 -39.88 17.03
N ASP A 971 -4.02 -40.64 16.89
CA ASP A 971 -4.88 -40.65 15.70
C ASP A 971 -5.49 -39.26 15.42
N LEU A 972 -5.85 -38.51 16.46
CA LEU A 972 -6.45 -37.17 16.36
C LEU A 972 -5.44 -36.05 16.11
N VAL A 973 -4.17 -36.30 16.36
CA VAL A 973 -3.09 -35.32 16.23
C VAL A 973 -2.04 -35.72 15.20
N SER A 974 -2.39 -36.65 14.31
CA SER A 974 -1.50 -37.18 13.28
C SER A 974 -1.35 -36.22 12.09
N GLU A 975 -0.23 -36.34 11.39
CA GLU A 975 0.03 -35.62 10.14
C GLU A 975 -0.95 -36.06 9.05
N GLU A 976 -1.24 -37.36 8.98
CA GLU A 976 -2.13 -37.98 8.00
C GLU A 976 -3.57 -37.48 8.13
N LEU A 977 -4.13 -37.45 9.35
CA LEU A 977 -5.48 -36.91 9.58
C LEU A 977 -5.54 -35.43 9.22
N THR A 978 -4.53 -34.66 9.65
CA THR A 978 -4.45 -33.22 9.39
C THR A 978 -4.47 -32.93 7.88
N LYS A 979 -3.70 -33.69 7.09
CA LYS A 979 -3.66 -33.56 5.64
C LYS A 979 -5.00 -33.97 5.00
N LYS A 980 -5.57 -35.10 5.41
CA LYS A 980 -6.87 -35.59 4.90
C LYS A 980 -7.98 -34.58 5.11
N LEU A 981 -8.00 -33.90 6.26
CA LEU A 981 -9.01 -32.87 6.56
C LEU A 981 -8.82 -31.61 5.71
N GLU A 982 -7.58 -31.18 5.48
CA GLU A 982 -7.31 -30.08 4.53
C GLU A 982 -7.76 -30.43 3.10
N GLU A 983 -7.49 -31.64 2.62
CA GLU A 983 -7.98 -32.11 1.31
C GLU A 983 -9.51 -32.19 1.27
N THR A 984 -10.14 -32.53 2.40
CA THR A 984 -11.61 -32.56 2.53
C THR A 984 -12.18 -31.14 2.42
N MET A 985 -11.54 -30.14 3.03
CA MET A 985 -11.92 -28.73 2.88
C MET A 985 -11.81 -28.27 1.42
N ASP A 986 -10.73 -28.60 0.72
CA ASP A 986 -10.55 -28.24 -0.69
C ASP A 986 -11.68 -28.85 -1.57
N LYS A 987 -12.08 -30.09 -1.29
CA LYS A 987 -13.22 -30.74 -1.96
C LYS A 987 -14.55 -30.03 -1.68
N ILE A 988 -14.75 -29.49 -0.47
CA ILE A 988 -15.93 -28.66 -0.17
C ILE A 988 -15.88 -27.38 -1.01
N GLU A 989 -14.72 -26.71 -1.08
CA GLU A 989 -14.56 -25.46 -1.85
C GLU A 989 -14.89 -25.62 -3.34
N ASN A 990 -14.58 -26.81 -3.89
CA ASN A 990 -14.87 -27.22 -5.27
C ASN A 990 -16.29 -27.80 -5.48
N ASN A 991 -17.14 -27.86 -4.45
CA ASN A 991 -18.46 -28.50 -4.47
C ASN A 991 -18.44 -30.02 -4.79
N GLU A 992 -17.34 -30.72 -4.48
CA GLU A 992 -17.21 -32.16 -4.72
C GLU A 992 -17.85 -33.01 -3.61
N ILE A 993 -17.93 -32.48 -2.38
CA ILE A 993 -18.51 -33.17 -1.22
C ILE A 993 -19.40 -32.23 -0.41
N ASN A 994 -20.38 -32.81 0.31
CA ASN A 994 -21.28 -32.06 1.17
C ASN A 994 -20.66 -31.82 2.56
N TYR A 995 -20.65 -30.55 3.00
CA TYR A 995 -20.04 -30.16 4.28
C TYR A 995 -20.76 -30.75 5.52
N GLN A 996 -22.08 -31.00 5.45
CA GLN A 996 -22.85 -31.58 6.56
C GLN A 996 -22.46 -33.04 6.83
N ASP A 997 -22.13 -33.80 5.78
CA ASP A 997 -21.66 -35.17 5.93
C ASP A 997 -20.27 -35.23 6.58
N VAL A 998 -19.41 -34.26 6.25
CA VAL A 998 -18.09 -34.08 6.89
C VAL A 998 -18.27 -33.75 8.38
N LEU A 999 -19.15 -32.80 8.72
CA LEU A 999 -19.45 -32.47 10.13
C LEU A 999 -20.03 -33.67 10.88
N ARG A 1000 -20.88 -34.47 10.24
CA ARG A 1000 -21.43 -35.70 10.83
C ARG A 1000 -20.35 -36.72 11.14
N GLN A 1001 -19.44 -36.94 10.20
CA GLN A 1001 -18.32 -37.84 10.41
C GLN A 1001 -17.43 -37.36 11.56
N LEU A 1002 -17.03 -36.08 11.55
CA LEU A 1002 -16.22 -35.47 12.61
C LEU A 1002 -16.89 -35.61 13.99
N TYR A 1003 -18.18 -35.31 14.07
CA TYR A 1003 -18.93 -35.42 15.32
C TYR A 1003 -18.98 -36.86 15.85
N ASN A 1004 -19.20 -37.84 14.97
CA ASN A 1004 -19.24 -39.25 15.34
C ASN A 1004 -17.88 -39.77 15.80
N ASP A 1005 -16.81 -39.39 15.09
CA ASP A 1005 -15.44 -39.78 15.41
C ASP A 1005 -15.02 -39.22 16.78
N LEU A 1006 -15.30 -37.93 17.02
CA LEU A 1006 -15.06 -37.29 18.32
C LEU A 1006 -15.90 -37.91 19.45
N SER A 1007 -17.18 -38.19 19.20
CA SER A 1007 -18.07 -38.75 20.22
C SER A 1007 -17.61 -40.14 20.66
N LYS A 1008 -17.12 -40.97 19.73
CA LYS A 1008 -16.51 -42.28 20.06
C LYS A 1008 -15.29 -42.12 20.95
N LEU A 1009 -14.37 -41.24 20.58
CA LEU A 1009 -13.15 -40.95 21.35
C LEU A 1009 -13.42 -40.36 22.74
N MET A 1010 -14.50 -39.57 22.91
CA MET A 1010 -14.90 -39.06 24.22
C MET A 1010 -15.49 -40.15 25.13
N SER A 1011 -16.04 -41.22 24.56
CA SER A 1011 -16.65 -42.33 25.31
C SER A 1011 -15.65 -43.38 25.80
N GLU A 1012 -14.45 -43.43 25.20
CA GLU A 1012 -13.35 -44.28 25.65
C GLU A 1012 -12.71 -43.68 26.90
N LYS A 1013 -13.08 -44.22 28.08
CA LYS A 1013 -12.37 -43.94 29.33
C LYS A 1013 -10.97 -44.55 29.29
N HIS A 1014 -9.95 -43.72 29.04
CA HIS A 1014 -8.53 -44.06 29.14
C HIS A 1014 -7.83 -43.37 30.32
#